data_AF-A0A2T6FI23-F1
#
_entry.id   AF-A0A2T6FI23-F1
#
_cell.length_a   1.000
_cell.length_b   1.000
_cell.length_c   1.000
_cell.angle_alpha   90.00
_cell.angle_beta   90.00
_cell.angle_gamma   90.00
#
_symmetry.space_group_name_H-M   'P 1'
#
loop_
_entity.id
_entity.type
_entity.pdbx_description
1 polymer ?
#
loop_
_entity_poly.entity_id
_entity_poly.type
_entity_poly.pdbx_seq_one_letter_code
_entity_poly.pdbx_strand_id
1 'polypeptide(L)'
;MRKSFLLSTMWISFLILLTACGGGGGGGGDKTTPASSSSVAPLVDQSVIFPFANVNMTAGDTLAFLASAQGTGKIAYASSNTNVATINMDGRVTGVAAGTTTITATIAADAIYKSASASYTLTVKQLASQTVTFDQSGPLTVVEGDVIVNVAQGPGTGDLTYSSNNEEIATVNNQGYVTAVKTGAAIITAKKNRDQQYYDGQASFTINVTPTNKFTLNAWVGVNDTLLSVPTAAGATLYSSESPLCNVTNYSNCINSSLDIVSNQPITTTAATLSKTGYFILSKNAKESSLAISKKLFSYRVNQQIVSYKNQIFLFGGRDADNNRLNDVWSSPDGRVWRLLTQNAHFDKLSNHKIVVFNDRLWAIAGKSENHSDIWSSVDGINWKQEVAETPFSARRLHQIVTFDNKLWLVGGYDGTNFKNDVWTSEDGINWSLLTVSATFVADRTTVTGNGFGSVISPDQLIVFENKLWLFRSWMNSNTPAELWSSTNGKEWEKIAAPQEAINRWNHQVVAHKGRMLIISGQMISNSGVIYSSMDGMRWEREYQTNHSENITDHTIITHMNQLLSFGGATYETDNLTTNVLQSADGKYWKKLTPYADFPARSETQAVSFNNQLWVIGGGDKNDVWSSINGITWKESIGNNMFSKKWNSPSLVTFKNKIWAVGGSNFDDNPSEVWSSPDGNIWTQETAQAEFSRRRYQQVVVHNNQLWLYGGLDDSGILNDVWVSPDGVNWTRKVENAPFPGRVKSALISYNNRLWLIGGHQSGKRFNDVWSSADGITWTEETTAAEFNARSGHQVVAFDNKLWLSGGDANNDEFENDIWNSVDGIHWVLQNNHGAFNGKMEHKMLVHNNTLFIIGGAEIYARELFYSRNTNEVWSSSNGIDWRLGLYDSFRFSD
;
A
#
# COMPACT_ATOMS: atom_id res chain seq x y z
N MET A 1 45.28 5.06 11.34
CA MET A 1 46.71 5.35 11.09
C MET A 1 46.83 6.82 10.65
N ARG A 2 47.52 7.68 11.45
CA ARG A 2 47.99 9.08 11.19
C ARG A 2 46.91 10.11 10.71
N LYS A 3 46.66 11.29 11.28
CA LYS A 3 47.28 12.19 12.28
C LYS A 3 46.19 13.13 12.88
N SER A 4 46.12 13.19 14.20
CA SER A 4 45.83 14.33 15.12
C SER A 4 45.40 15.72 14.57
N PHE A 5 44.38 16.35 15.18
CA PHE A 5 44.56 17.46 16.14
C PHE A 5 43.27 17.75 16.97
N LEU A 6 43.50 17.98 18.27
CA LEU A 6 42.52 18.29 19.33
C LEU A 6 42.24 19.79 19.47
N LEU A 7 41.11 20.09 20.12
CA LEU A 7 40.71 21.35 20.74
C LEU A 7 41.82 22.00 21.61
N SER A 8 41.83 23.33 21.73
CA SER A 8 41.70 23.99 23.05
C SER A 8 41.40 25.49 22.95
N THR A 9 40.81 25.99 24.02
CA THR A 9 40.29 27.32 24.30
C THR A 9 41.28 28.22 25.07
N MET A 10 40.94 29.52 25.14
CA MET A 10 41.16 30.49 26.24
C MET A 10 42.44 31.38 26.33
N TRP A 11 42.15 32.71 26.36
CA TRP A 11 42.53 33.75 27.36
C TRP A 11 43.84 34.59 27.29
N ILE A 12 43.62 35.87 27.66
CA ILE A 12 44.49 36.88 28.34
C ILE A 12 45.18 38.00 27.52
N SER A 13 44.85 39.20 28.02
CA SER A 13 45.28 40.58 27.81
C SER A 13 46.77 40.85 28.11
N PHE A 14 47.36 41.92 27.54
CA PHE A 14 48.21 42.86 28.31
C PHE A 14 48.46 44.22 27.61
N LEU A 15 48.93 45.16 28.44
CA LEU A 15 48.91 46.61 28.40
C LEU A 15 50.33 47.21 28.14
N ILE A 16 50.41 48.37 27.47
CA ILE A 16 51.12 49.63 27.86
C ILE A 16 52.68 49.87 27.73
N LEU A 17 52.97 51.08 27.17
CA LEU A 17 53.97 52.18 27.44
C LEU A 17 55.45 52.25 26.93
N LEU A 18 55.70 53.41 26.26
CA LEU A 18 56.70 54.52 26.43
C LEU A 18 58.17 54.53 25.91
N THR A 19 58.49 55.70 25.29
CA THR A 19 59.72 56.58 25.30
C THR A 19 61.01 56.18 24.56
N ALA A 20 61.49 56.98 23.60
CA ALA A 20 62.51 58.09 23.62
C ALA A 20 63.94 57.58 23.27
N CYS A 21 64.92 58.27 22.67
CA CYS A 21 65.34 59.69 22.67
C CYS A 21 66.42 59.97 21.56
N GLY A 22 66.69 61.25 21.23
CA GLY A 22 67.93 61.80 20.60
C GLY A 22 67.80 62.27 19.14
N GLY A 23 68.28 63.43 18.65
CA GLY A 23 69.01 64.58 19.20
C GLY A 23 69.99 65.21 18.16
N GLY A 24 69.91 66.54 17.90
CA GLY A 24 70.94 67.43 17.29
C GLY A 24 70.82 67.72 15.78
N GLY A 25 71.04 68.92 15.20
CA GLY A 25 71.50 70.26 15.64
C GLY A 25 71.41 71.25 14.43
N GLY A 26 71.54 72.57 14.68
CA GLY A 26 71.34 73.70 13.73
C GLY A 26 72.44 73.90 12.66
N GLY A 27 72.50 74.93 11.82
CA GLY A 27 71.74 76.17 11.61
C GLY A 27 72.47 77.08 10.58
N GLY A 28 71.78 78.08 10.01
CA GLY A 28 72.32 79.27 9.27
C GLY A 28 72.84 79.04 7.84
N GLY A 29 72.74 79.94 6.84
CA GLY A 29 72.19 81.29 6.70
C GLY A 29 72.50 81.83 5.28
N ASP A 30 71.60 82.67 4.77
CA ASP A 30 71.69 83.72 3.71
C ASP A 30 72.20 83.44 2.25
N LYS A 31 71.34 83.90 1.32
CA LYS A 31 71.56 84.61 0.04
C LYS A 31 72.32 84.03 -1.19
N THR A 32 71.63 84.23 -2.33
CA THR A 32 72.08 84.62 -3.70
C THR A 32 72.06 83.57 -4.85
N THR A 33 71.45 84.04 -5.95
CA THR A 33 71.12 83.54 -7.30
C THR A 33 72.33 83.24 -8.23
N PRO A 34 72.17 82.88 -9.53
CA PRO A 34 71.46 81.75 -10.18
C PRO A 34 72.31 81.07 -11.29
N ALA A 35 71.85 79.98 -11.94
CA ALA A 35 72.33 79.61 -13.30
C ALA A 35 71.36 78.73 -14.12
N SER A 36 70.88 79.34 -15.22
CA SER A 36 70.53 78.85 -16.57
C SER A 36 69.73 77.55 -16.84
N SER A 37 68.71 77.77 -17.69
CA SER A 37 67.68 76.91 -18.29
C SER A 37 68.11 75.92 -19.38
N SER A 38 67.36 74.82 -19.52
CA SER A 38 67.09 74.13 -20.80
C SER A 38 65.63 73.63 -20.84
N SER A 39 64.92 73.82 -21.96
CA SER A 39 63.49 73.54 -22.14
C SER A 39 63.25 72.20 -22.89
N VAL A 40 62.34 71.35 -22.37
CA VAL A 40 61.93 70.04 -22.93
C VAL A 40 60.57 70.17 -23.66
N ALA A 41 60.37 69.45 -24.78
CA ALA A 41 59.15 69.43 -25.59
C ALA A 41 57.96 68.67 -24.92
N PRO A 42 56.68 68.97 -25.24
CA PRO A 42 55.51 68.35 -24.59
C PRO A 42 55.15 66.94 -25.10
N LEU A 43 54.66 66.07 -24.20
CA LEU A 43 54.27 64.66 -24.44
C LEU A 43 52.97 64.50 -25.25
N VAL A 44 52.86 63.39 -26.01
CA VAL A 44 51.71 62.99 -26.87
C VAL A 44 50.65 62.22 -26.07
N ASP A 45 49.37 62.30 -26.43
CA ASP A 45 48.31 61.54 -25.75
C ASP A 45 48.23 60.08 -26.25
N GLN A 46 47.88 59.14 -25.37
CA GLN A 46 47.59 57.72 -25.67
C GLN A 46 46.20 57.33 -25.12
N SER A 47 45.68 56.15 -25.49
CA SER A 47 44.33 55.71 -25.06
C SER A 47 44.27 54.28 -24.53
N VAL A 48 43.35 54.05 -23.58
CA VAL A 48 42.96 52.74 -23.02
C VAL A 48 41.44 52.65 -23.12
N ILE A 49 40.88 51.49 -23.48
CA ILE A 49 39.44 51.31 -23.72
C ILE A 49 38.97 49.96 -23.15
N PHE A 50 37.82 49.96 -22.48
CA PHE A 50 37.01 48.77 -22.24
C PHE A 50 35.81 48.77 -23.21
N PRO A 51 35.40 47.62 -23.78
CA PRO A 51 34.26 47.56 -24.69
C PRO A 51 32.89 47.65 -23.98
N PHE A 52 32.88 47.79 -22.65
CA PHE A 52 31.69 47.86 -21.81
C PHE A 52 31.88 48.90 -20.69
N ALA A 53 30.78 49.52 -20.28
CA ALA A 53 30.77 50.47 -19.16
C ALA A 53 30.34 49.81 -17.83
N ASN A 54 29.55 48.73 -17.90
CA ASN A 54 29.01 48.03 -16.73
C ASN A 54 29.08 46.51 -16.93
N VAL A 55 29.44 45.78 -15.88
CA VAL A 55 29.54 44.31 -15.85
C VAL A 55 28.85 43.79 -14.58
N ASN A 56 28.15 42.66 -14.70
CA ASN A 56 27.58 41.94 -13.55
C ASN A 56 28.28 40.59 -13.38
N MET A 57 28.58 40.20 -12.14
CA MET A 57 29.06 38.86 -11.81
C MET A 57 28.58 38.39 -10.44
N THR A 58 28.78 37.12 -10.11
CA THR A 58 28.50 36.57 -8.79
C THR A 58 29.76 36.55 -7.93
N ALA A 59 29.64 36.74 -6.63
CA ALA A 59 30.72 36.46 -5.69
C ALA A 59 31.19 34.99 -5.84
N GLY A 60 32.49 34.77 -5.83
CA GLY A 60 33.13 33.46 -6.06
C GLY A 60 33.44 33.15 -7.54
N ASP A 61 32.76 33.77 -8.50
CA ASP A 61 33.06 33.57 -9.92
C ASP A 61 34.38 34.28 -10.30
N THR A 62 35.10 33.75 -11.29
CA THR A 62 36.31 34.37 -11.85
C THR A 62 36.24 34.44 -13.38
N LEU A 63 36.22 35.64 -13.95
CA LEU A 63 36.02 35.90 -15.38
C LEU A 63 37.05 36.89 -15.93
N ALA A 64 37.37 36.83 -17.23
CA ALA A 64 38.34 37.74 -17.85
C ALA A 64 37.63 38.95 -18.49
N PHE A 65 38.05 40.16 -18.12
CA PHE A 65 37.53 41.43 -18.64
C PHE A 65 38.70 42.32 -19.05
N LEU A 66 39.17 42.16 -20.29
CA LEU A 66 40.42 42.75 -20.78
C LEU A 66 40.22 44.16 -21.37
N ALA A 67 41.15 45.07 -21.11
CA ALA A 67 41.24 46.38 -21.77
C ALA A 67 42.11 46.29 -23.03
N SER A 68 41.81 47.15 -24.02
CA SER A 68 42.68 47.40 -25.18
C SER A 68 43.34 48.78 -25.06
N ALA A 69 44.53 48.96 -25.62
CA ALA A 69 45.24 50.23 -25.59
C ALA A 69 46.02 50.50 -26.89
N GLN A 70 46.25 51.79 -27.18
CA GLN A 70 47.05 52.28 -28.30
C GLN A 70 48.26 53.05 -27.75
N GLY A 71 49.34 52.32 -27.45
CA GLY A 71 50.59 52.80 -26.86
C GLY A 71 51.55 51.64 -26.56
N THR A 72 52.83 51.91 -26.26
CA THR A 72 53.86 50.87 -26.00
C THR A 72 53.98 50.45 -24.54
N GLY A 73 53.25 51.11 -23.63
CA GLY A 73 53.32 50.84 -22.19
C GLY A 73 52.50 49.63 -21.73
N LYS A 74 52.95 48.95 -20.66
CA LYS A 74 52.23 47.81 -20.05
C LYS A 74 50.96 48.29 -19.32
N ILE A 75 49.84 47.61 -19.56
CA ILE A 75 48.58 47.88 -18.84
C ILE A 75 48.68 47.34 -17.41
N ALA A 76 48.41 48.20 -16.43
CA ALA A 76 48.22 47.85 -15.03
C ALA A 76 46.73 47.86 -14.69
N TYR A 77 46.24 46.79 -14.06
CA TYR A 77 44.87 46.67 -13.61
C TYR A 77 44.76 46.91 -12.11
N ALA A 78 43.72 47.62 -11.68
CA ALA A 78 43.40 47.85 -10.29
C ALA A 78 41.89 47.81 -10.05
N SER A 79 41.50 47.36 -8.87
CA SER A 79 40.13 47.45 -8.37
C SER A 79 40.05 48.56 -7.33
N SER A 80 39.03 49.42 -7.40
CA SER A 80 38.83 50.48 -6.40
C SER A 80 38.41 49.93 -5.04
N ASN A 81 37.91 48.69 -4.98
CA ASN A 81 37.52 48.01 -3.75
C ASN A 81 37.77 46.50 -3.88
N THR A 82 38.93 46.05 -3.39
CA THR A 82 39.32 44.64 -3.40
C THR A 82 38.48 43.76 -2.47
N ASN A 83 37.70 44.34 -1.54
CA ASN A 83 36.73 43.60 -0.75
C ASN A 83 35.47 43.23 -1.56
N VAL A 84 35.23 43.91 -2.70
CA VAL A 84 34.12 43.62 -3.62
C VAL A 84 34.59 42.75 -4.78
N ALA A 85 35.71 43.09 -5.42
CA ALA A 85 36.33 42.23 -6.44
C ALA A 85 37.84 42.47 -6.57
N THR A 86 38.61 41.42 -6.80
CA THR A 86 40.04 41.50 -7.11
C THR A 86 40.27 41.30 -8.60
N ILE A 87 41.35 41.86 -9.14
CA ILE A 87 41.77 41.67 -10.52
C ILE A 87 43.25 41.29 -10.54
N ASN A 88 43.61 40.25 -11.28
CA ASN A 88 45.01 39.83 -11.42
C ASN A 88 45.72 40.57 -12.57
N MET A 89 47.03 40.35 -12.72
CA MET A 89 47.83 41.02 -13.76
C MET A 89 47.41 40.66 -15.20
N ASP A 90 46.70 39.54 -15.39
CA ASP A 90 46.20 39.07 -16.68
C ASP A 90 44.79 39.57 -16.99
N GLY A 91 44.22 40.45 -16.15
CA GLY A 91 42.87 41.00 -16.34
C GLY A 91 41.73 40.05 -15.99
N ARG A 92 41.99 39.00 -15.19
CA ARG A 92 40.95 38.14 -14.61
C ARG A 92 40.44 38.71 -13.31
N VAL A 93 39.13 38.89 -13.24
CA VAL A 93 38.41 39.47 -12.10
C VAL A 93 37.71 38.37 -11.32
N THR A 94 37.95 38.34 -10.01
CA THR A 94 37.28 37.46 -9.06
C THR A 94 36.35 38.29 -8.18
N GLY A 95 35.05 37.96 -8.19
CA GLY A 95 34.08 38.59 -7.31
C GLY A 95 34.29 38.12 -5.86
N VAL A 96 34.44 39.03 -4.92
CA VAL A 96 34.74 38.71 -3.50
C VAL A 96 33.50 38.81 -2.63
N ALA A 97 32.74 39.91 -2.73
CA ALA A 97 31.52 40.12 -1.96
C ALA A 97 30.53 41.02 -2.71
N ALA A 98 29.24 40.96 -2.33
CA ALA A 98 28.23 41.81 -2.93
C ALA A 98 28.58 43.30 -2.77
N GLY A 99 28.42 44.04 -3.87
CA GLY A 99 28.73 45.46 -3.91
C GLY A 99 29.07 45.91 -5.30
N THR A 100 29.46 47.17 -5.41
CA THR A 100 29.95 47.75 -6.66
C THR A 100 31.40 48.18 -6.49
N THR A 101 32.22 47.94 -7.51
CA THR A 101 33.60 48.42 -7.57
C THR A 101 33.94 48.85 -8.99
N THR A 102 34.95 49.69 -9.12
CA THR A 102 35.41 50.19 -10.41
C THR A 102 36.72 49.50 -10.73
N ILE A 103 36.75 48.78 -11.85
CA ILE A 103 37.97 48.18 -12.38
C ILE A 103 38.60 49.17 -13.34
N THR A 104 39.86 49.53 -13.09
CA THR A 104 40.62 50.51 -13.86
C THR A 104 41.83 49.85 -14.51
N ALA A 105 42.01 50.11 -15.80
CA ALA A 105 43.21 49.78 -16.55
C ALA A 105 43.98 51.08 -16.83
N THR A 106 45.26 51.12 -16.49
CA THR A 106 46.12 52.32 -16.64
C THR A 106 47.41 51.98 -17.37
N ILE A 107 47.83 52.89 -18.24
CA ILE A 107 49.19 52.94 -18.80
C ILE A 107 49.87 54.20 -18.27
N ALA A 108 51.07 54.04 -17.70
CA ALA A 108 51.85 55.14 -17.16
C ALA A 108 52.39 56.06 -18.27
N ALA A 109 52.66 57.32 -17.92
CA ALA A 109 53.37 58.24 -18.81
C ALA A 109 54.82 57.76 -19.02
N ASP A 110 55.37 58.00 -20.20
CA ASP A 110 56.79 57.81 -20.50
C ASP A 110 57.38 59.07 -21.15
N ALA A 111 58.59 58.96 -21.71
CA ALA A 111 59.28 60.09 -22.34
C ALA A 111 58.59 60.61 -23.62
N ILE A 112 57.59 59.89 -24.14
CA ILE A 112 56.89 60.18 -25.39
C ILE A 112 55.40 60.42 -25.14
N TYR A 113 54.75 59.61 -24.29
CA TYR A 113 53.30 59.61 -24.06
C TYR A 113 52.89 60.06 -22.65
N LYS A 114 51.77 60.79 -22.55
CA LYS A 114 51.08 61.04 -21.27
C LYS A 114 50.40 59.77 -20.75
N SER A 115 50.09 59.68 -19.46
CA SER A 115 49.35 58.54 -18.90
C SER A 115 47.91 58.48 -19.43
N ALA A 116 47.37 57.27 -19.61
CA ALA A 116 45.97 57.06 -19.99
C ALA A 116 45.33 55.96 -19.14
N SER A 117 44.03 56.10 -18.87
CA SER A 117 43.27 55.12 -18.10
C SER A 117 41.84 54.99 -18.61
N ALA A 118 41.28 53.79 -18.50
CA ALA A 118 39.85 53.55 -18.65
C ALA A 118 39.34 52.68 -17.50
N SER A 119 38.04 52.77 -17.25
CA SER A 119 37.40 52.02 -16.18
C SER A 119 35.99 51.60 -16.52
N TYR A 120 35.53 50.52 -15.90
CA TYR A 120 34.12 50.11 -15.92
C TYR A 120 33.64 49.81 -14.50
N THR A 121 32.32 49.89 -14.31
CA THR A 121 31.68 49.53 -13.04
C THR A 121 31.33 48.05 -13.03
N LEU A 122 31.82 47.33 -12.03
CA LEU A 122 31.49 45.94 -11.76
C LEU A 122 30.51 45.87 -10.60
N THR A 123 29.37 45.23 -10.83
CA THR A 123 28.41 44.89 -9.78
C THR A 123 28.55 43.40 -9.46
N VAL A 124 28.90 43.08 -8.23
CA VAL A 124 28.95 41.72 -7.71
C VAL A 124 27.67 41.45 -6.95
N LYS A 125 26.95 40.38 -7.31
CA LYS A 125 25.78 39.88 -6.58
C LYS A 125 26.17 38.71 -5.68
N GLN A 126 25.53 38.62 -4.52
CA GLN A 126 25.61 37.46 -3.63
C GLN A 126 24.37 36.61 -3.82
N LEU A 127 24.53 35.32 -4.11
CA LEU A 127 23.40 34.37 -4.07
C LEU A 127 23.01 34.07 -2.62
N ALA A 128 21.73 33.75 -2.41
CA ALA A 128 21.27 33.29 -1.10
C ALA A 128 21.71 31.84 -0.86
N SER A 129 21.86 31.45 0.41
CA SER A 129 21.96 30.03 0.75
C SER A 129 20.57 29.38 0.66
N GLN A 130 20.46 28.20 0.06
CA GLN A 130 19.21 27.44 0.10
C GLN A 130 19.25 26.38 1.21
N THR A 131 18.17 26.34 2.01
CA THR A 131 17.96 25.32 3.03
C THR A 131 17.23 24.15 2.42
N VAL A 132 17.87 22.97 2.42
CA VAL A 132 17.22 21.72 2.05
C VAL A 132 16.70 21.05 3.32
N THR A 133 15.47 20.55 3.30
CA THR A 133 14.85 19.85 4.42
C THR A 133 14.13 18.61 3.94
N PHE A 134 14.26 17.52 4.69
CA PHE A 134 13.44 16.32 4.53
C PHE A 134 12.09 16.48 5.23
N ASP A 135 11.06 15.81 4.73
CA ASP A 135 9.75 15.70 5.39
C ASP A 135 9.88 15.12 6.81
N GLN A 136 10.84 14.21 7.01
CA GLN A 136 11.20 13.64 8.30
C GLN A 136 12.69 13.83 8.58
N SER A 137 13.02 14.47 9.72
CA SER A 137 14.40 14.84 10.08
C SER A 137 15.29 13.66 10.52
N GLY A 138 14.71 12.49 10.82
CA GLY A 138 15.42 11.31 11.32
C GLY A 138 16.06 11.50 12.72
N PRO A 139 16.77 10.47 13.25
CA PRO A 139 16.99 9.16 12.65
C PRO A 139 15.69 8.36 12.50
N LEU A 140 15.58 7.61 11.41
CA LEU A 140 14.44 6.73 11.15
C LEU A 140 14.86 5.29 11.41
N THR A 141 14.00 4.52 12.07
CA THR A 141 14.20 3.08 12.25
C THR A 141 13.18 2.34 11.39
N VAL A 142 13.66 1.44 10.55
CA VAL A 142 12.86 0.66 9.59
C VAL A 142 13.27 -0.80 9.66
N VAL A 143 12.36 -1.70 9.26
CA VAL A 143 12.67 -3.14 9.20
C VAL A 143 13.28 -3.47 7.84
N GLU A 144 14.20 -4.42 7.81
CA GLU A 144 14.77 -4.95 6.58
C GLU A 144 13.66 -5.37 5.59
N GLY A 145 13.71 -4.83 4.36
CA GLY A 145 12.70 -5.02 3.31
C GLY A 145 11.67 -3.89 3.18
N ASP A 146 11.55 -2.99 4.16
CA ASP A 146 10.61 -1.86 4.10
C ASP A 146 11.03 -0.80 3.07
N VAL A 147 10.04 -0.11 2.49
CA VAL A 147 10.26 1.08 1.66
C VAL A 147 9.53 2.26 2.28
N ILE A 148 10.25 3.35 2.51
CA ILE A 148 9.69 4.61 3.02
C ILE A 148 9.86 5.72 1.98
N VAL A 149 9.00 6.72 2.04
CA VAL A 149 9.13 7.94 1.24
C VAL A 149 9.53 9.07 2.18
N ASN A 150 10.65 9.72 1.89
CA ASN A 150 11.12 10.90 2.64
C ASN A 150 11.70 11.89 1.63
N VAL A 151 10.83 12.74 1.07
CA VAL A 151 11.21 13.67 0.01
C VAL A 151 11.92 14.87 0.64
N ALA A 152 12.96 15.37 -0.02
CA ALA A 152 13.62 16.61 0.32
C ALA A 152 13.04 17.78 -0.47
N GLN A 153 12.93 18.95 0.16
CA GLN A 153 12.49 20.19 -0.45
C GLN A 153 13.49 21.31 -0.15
N GLY A 154 13.57 22.31 -1.02
CA GLY A 154 14.43 23.48 -0.82
C GLY A 154 14.09 24.60 -1.81
N PRO A 155 14.39 25.87 -1.48
CA PRO A 155 14.11 27.00 -2.36
C PRO A 155 15.05 27.00 -3.56
N GLY A 156 14.52 27.19 -4.78
CA GLY A 156 15.30 27.25 -6.02
C GLY A 156 14.86 26.25 -7.10
N THR A 157 15.23 26.54 -8.34
CA THR A 157 14.94 25.76 -9.54
C THR A 157 16.02 24.75 -9.90
N GLY A 158 17.10 24.65 -9.12
CA GLY A 158 18.16 23.66 -9.35
C GLY A 158 17.70 22.21 -9.19
N ASP A 159 18.38 21.27 -9.84
CA ASP A 159 18.05 19.83 -9.78
C ASP A 159 18.24 19.28 -8.36
N LEU A 160 17.33 18.39 -7.95
CA LEU A 160 17.40 17.66 -6.68
C LEU A 160 17.84 16.22 -6.95
N THR A 161 18.90 15.78 -6.27
CA THR A 161 19.48 14.43 -6.41
C THR A 161 19.59 13.77 -5.04
N TYR A 162 19.51 12.44 -5.02
CA TYR A 162 19.60 11.64 -3.80
C TYR A 162 20.76 10.65 -3.90
N SER A 163 21.36 10.32 -2.76
CA SER A 163 22.40 9.28 -2.66
C SER A 163 22.37 8.62 -1.30
N SER A 164 22.74 7.34 -1.25
CA SER A 164 23.02 6.62 0.00
C SER A 164 24.53 6.45 0.17
N ASN A 165 25.03 6.59 1.41
CA ASN A 165 26.43 6.28 1.68
C ASN A 165 26.73 4.77 1.71
N ASN A 166 25.70 3.92 1.80
CA ASN A 166 25.83 2.47 1.80
C ASN A 166 24.57 1.80 1.23
N GLU A 167 24.62 1.50 -0.07
CA GLU A 167 23.53 0.85 -0.81
C GLU A 167 23.30 -0.63 -0.43
N GLU A 168 24.27 -1.28 0.21
CA GLU A 168 24.05 -2.64 0.77
C GLU A 168 23.11 -2.62 1.98
N ILE A 169 22.99 -1.47 2.66
CA ILE A 169 22.12 -1.30 3.83
C ILE A 169 20.81 -0.61 3.43
N ALA A 170 20.89 0.49 2.66
CA ALA A 170 19.70 1.18 2.16
C ALA A 170 19.97 1.86 0.82
N THR A 171 19.06 1.71 -0.14
CA THR A 171 19.11 2.41 -1.44
C THR A 171 18.09 3.56 -1.47
N VAL A 172 18.32 4.57 -2.31
CA VAL A 172 17.38 5.68 -2.52
C VAL A 172 17.25 5.98 -4.02
N ASN A 173 16.02 6.19 -4.50
CA ASN A 173 15.79 6.60 -5.89
C ASN A 173 15.67 8.13 -6.02
N ASN A 174 15.62 8.64 -7.26
CA ASN A 174 15.53 10.08 -7.54
C ASN A 174 14.20 10.74 -7.08
N GLN A 175 13.23 9.95 -6.64
CA GLN A 175 11.95 10.42 -6.12
C GLN A 175 11.91 10.44 -4.58
N GLY A 176 13.00 10.07 -3.89
CA GLY A 176 13.08 10.05 -2.43
C GLY A 176 12.52 8.79 -1.76
N TYR A 177 12.33 7.70 -2.52
CA TYR A 177 11.95 6.39 -1.96
C TYR A 177 13.21 5.69 -1.47
N VAL A 178 13.23 5.37 -0.18
CA VAL A 178 14.35 4.69 0.49
C VAL A 178 13.95 3.25 0.77
N THR A 179 14.72 2.29 0.26
CA THR A 179 14.51 0.85 0.47
C THR A 179 15.52 0.32 1.47
N ALA A 180 15.04 -0.30 2.55
CA ALA A 180 15.87 -0.98 3.54
C ALA A 180 16.32 -2.35 3.00
N VAL A 181 17.61 -2.50 2.74
CA VAL A 181 18.18 -3.69 2.08
C VAL A 181 18.70 -4.71 3.09
N LYS A 182 19.43 -4.26 4.11
CA LYS A 182 20.08 -5.14 5.08
C LYS A 182 20.22 -4.47 6.42
N THR A 183 20.13 -5.26 7.49
CA THR A 183 20.40 -4.82 8.87
C THR A 183 21.70 -4.00 8.97
N GLY A 184 21.61 -2.80 9.53
CA GLY A 184 22.72 -1.85 9.65
C GLY A 184 22.25 -0.40 9.70
N ALA A 185 23.16 0.56 9.53
CA ALA A 185 22.84 1.97 9.44
C ALA A 185 23.42 2.61 8.17
N ALA A 186 22.61 3.44 7.50
CA ALA A 186 23.01 4.21 6.32
C ALA A 186 22.60 5.69 6.49
N ILE A 187 23.22 6.57 5.70
CA ILE A 187 22.93 8.00 5.64
C ILE A 187 22.42 8.30 4.23
N ILE A 188 21.20 8.83 4.15
CA ILE A 188 20.60 9.30 2.91
C ILE A 188 20.84 10.80 2.81
N THR A 189 21.41 11.23 1.69
CA THR A 189 21.74 12.63 1.41
C THR A 189 20.94 13.10 0.20
N ALA A 190 20.31 14.27 0.32
CA ALA A 190 19.70 14.98 -0.80
C ALA A 190 20.52 16.24 -1.10
N LYS A 191 20.92 16.41 -2.36
CA LYS A 191 21.65 17.58 -2.86
C LYS A 191 20.80 18.34 -3.88
N LYS A 192 20.63 19.64 -3.66
CA LYS A 192 19.95 20.59 -4.53
C LYS A 192 21.00 21.50 -5.17
N ASN A 193 21.10 21.48 -6.50
CA ASN A 193 22.14 22.22 -7.24
C ASN A 193 21.89 23.74 -7.24
N ARG A 194 22.97 24.51 -7.43
CA ARG A 194 22.98 25.97 -7.62
C ARG A 194 22.10 26.40 -8.78
N ASP A 195 21.44 27.54 -8.63
CA ASP A 195 20.71 28.24 -9.70
C ASP A 195 21.06 29.75 -9.75
N GLN A 196 20.21 30.55 -10.40
CA GLN A 196 20.42 32.01 -10.54
C GLN A 196 20.24 32.80 -9.25
N GLN A 197 19.62 32.22 -8.21
CA GLN A 197 19.27 32.87 -6.95
C GLN A 197 19.98 32.23 -5.74
N TYR A 198 20.30 30.95 -5.79
CA TYR A 198 20.80 30.16 -4.66
C TYR A 198 22.08 29.38 -4.97
N TYR A 199 23.00 29.29 -3.99
CA TYR A 199 24.14 28.34 -4.01
C TYR A 199 23.67 26.89 -3.81
N ASP A 200 24.51 25.88 -4.03
CA ASP A 200 24.19 24.48 -3.70
C ASP A 200 23.68 24.33 -2.24
N GLY A 201 22.68 23.47 -2.02
CA GLY A 201 22.20 23.08 -0.70
C GLY A 201 22.15 21.57 -0.52
N GLN A 202 22.24 21.10 0.72
CA GLN A 202 22.12 19.68 1.03
C GLN A 202 21.52 19.43 2.41
N ALA A 203 20.91 18.26 2.57
CA ALA A 203 20.47 17.72 3.85
C ALA A 203 20.73 16.21 3.90
N SER A 204 20.79 15.67 5.11
CA SER A 204 20.95 14.23 5.32
C SER A 204 20.20 13.74 6.54
N PHE A 205 19.74 12.49 6.53
CA PHE A 205 19.21 11.81 7.70
C PHE A 205 19.79 10.39 7.81
N THR A 206 19.78 9.84 9.03
CA THR A 206 20.22 8.46 9.30
C THR A 206 19.05 7.50 9.23
N ILE A 207 19.23 6.37 8.56
CA ILE A 207 18.29 5.23 8.56
C ILE A 207 18.93 4.04 9.26
N ASN A 208 18.25 3.50 10.27
CA ASN A 208 18.64 2.30 11.02
C ASN A 208 17.74 1.14 10.57
N VAL A 209 18.33 0.15 9.93
CA VAL A 209 17.64 -1.06 9.47
C VAL A 209 17.81 -2.16 10.52
N THR A 210 16.70 -2.68 11.04
CA THR A 210 16.68 -3.81 11.98
C THR A 210 16.34 -5.12 11.27
N PRO A 211 16.80 -6.29 11.79
CA PRO A 211 16.46 -7.58 11.19
C PRO A 211 14.96 -7.80 11.09
N THR A 212 14.53 -8.51 10.05
CA THR A 212 13.16 -8.99 10.00
C THR A 212 12.98 -10.14 10.99
N ASN A 213 12.07 -9.98 11.95
CA ASN A 213 11.51 -11.11 12.71
C ASN A 213 10.35 -11.77 11.96
N LYS A 214 10.06 -11.32 10.74
CA LYS A 214 8.97 -11.76 9.89
C LYS A 214 9.52 -12.54 8.68
N PHE A 215 9.11 -13.79 8.53
CA PHE A 215 9.47 -14.63 7.39
C PHE A 215 8.22 -15.03 6.62
N THR A 216 8.11 -14.62 5.36
CA THR A 216 6.95 -14.93 4.53
C THR A 216 7.04 -16.35 3.99
N LEU A 217 6.04 -17.19 4.29
CA LEU A 217 5.79 -18.46 3.61
C LEU A 217 4.90 -18.19 2.39
N ASN A 218 5.46 -18.41 1.21
CA ASN A 218 4.69 -18.39 -0.04
C ASN A 218 4.28 -19.83 -0.37
N ALA A 219 3.02 -20.04 -0.72
CA ALA A 219 2.44 -21.35 -1.01
C ALA A 219 1.66 -21.33 -2.33
N TRP A 220 2.02 -22.21 -3.25
CA TRP A 220 1.21 -22.55 -4.42
C TRP A 220 0.42 -23.82 -4.10
N VAL A 221 -0.85 -23.67 -3.73
CA VAL A 221 -1.71 -24.74 -3.23
C VAL A 221 -2.52 -25.37 -4.35
N GLY A 222 -2.25 -26.64 -4.67
CA GLY A 222 -2.94 -27.44 -5.67
C GLY A 222 -3.96 -28.42 -5.09
N VAL A 223 -4.60 -29.17 -5.99
CA VAL A 223 -5.55 -30.24 -5.62
C VAL A 223 -4.87 -31.34 -4.81
N ASN A 224 -3.65 -31.72 -5.23
CA ASN A 224 -2.94 -32.90 -4.71
C ASN A 224 -1.75 -32.54 -3.81
N ASP A 225 -1.13 -31.37 -4.02
CA ASP A 225 0.09 -30.93 -3.34
C ASP A 225 0.13 -29.41 -3.17
N THR A 226 1.15 -28.94 -2.47
CA THR A 226 1.50 -27.52 -2.34
C THR A 226 3.00 -27.33 -2.54
N LEU A 227 3.39 -26.31 -3.32
CA LEU A 227 4.78 -25.87 -3.42
C LEU A 227 5.02 -24.68 -2.48
N LEU A 228 5.99 -24.81 -1.58
CA LEU A 228 6.29 -23.85 -0.53
C LEU A 228 7.64 -23.18 -0.77
N SER A 229 7.76 -21.91 -0.39
CA SER A 229 9.06 -21.24 -0.26
C SER A 229 9.05 -20.26 0.90
N VAL A 230 10.20 -20.12 1.58
CA VAL A 230 10.40 -19.12 2.65
C VAL A 230 11.68 -18.32 2.33
N PRO A 231 11.63 -17.36 1.38
CA PRO A 231 12.83 -16.81 0.74
C PRO A 231 13.86 -16.21 1.70
N THR A 232 13.41 -15.59 2.80
CA THR A 232 14.28 -14.92 3.78
C THR A 232 14.72 -15.82 4.94
N ALA A 233 14.30 -17.10 4.96
CA ALA A 233 14.58 -18.05 6.03
C ALA A 233 15.56 -19.16 5.65
N ALA A 234 16.44 -18.95 4.66
CA ALA A 234 17.44 -19.96 4.27
C ALA A 234 18.19 -20.55 5.48
N GLY A 235 18.30 -21.88 5.52
CA GLY A 235 18.89 -22.65 6.61
C GLY A 235 17.99 -22.90 7.83
N ALA A 236 16.78 -22.34 7.85
CA ALA A 236 15.77 -22.67 8.87
C ALA A 236 15.17 -24.07 8.61
N THR A 237 14.65 -24.69 9.66
CA THR A 237 13.89 -25.94 9.56
C THR A 237 12.41 -25.62 9.44
N LEU A 238 11.74 -26.19 8.44
CA LEU A 238 10.31 -26.10 8.23
C LEU A 238 9.66 -27.45 8.50
N TYR A 239 8.77 -27.50 9.49
CA TYR A 239 7.93 -28.65 9.78
C TYR A 239 6.57 -28.45 9.11
N SER A 240 6.04 -29.46 8.44
CA SER A 240 4.68 -29.45 7.89
C SER A 240 3.84 -30.60 8.46
N SER A 241 2.52 -30.43 8.56
CA SER A 241 1.59 -31.40 9.13
C SER A 241 0.14 -31.07 8.78
N GLU A 242 -0.76 -32.06 8.77
CA GLU A 242 -2.22 -31.84 8.72
C GLU A 242 -2.84 -31.58 10.11
N SER A 243 -2.06 -31.76 11.18
CA SER A 243 -2.53 -31.58 12.55
C SER A 243 -2.14 -30.21 13.12
N PRO A 244 -3.10 -29.42 13.65
CA PRO A 244 -2.82 -28.15 14.32
C PRO A 244 -2.06 -28.31 15.64
N LEU A 245 -2.05 -29.52 16.20
CA LEU A 245 -1.45 -29.88 17.49
C LEU A 245 -0.08 -30.56 17.33
N CYS A 246 0.53 -30.46 16.15
CA CYS A 246 1.81 -31.11 15.92
C CYS A 246 2.91 -30.52 16.79
N ASN A 247 3.59 -31.38 17.56
CA ASN A 247 4.73 -30.99 18.37
C ASN A 247 6.02 -31.22 17.56
N VAL A 248 6.84 -30.18 17.39
CA VAL A 248 8.13 -30.23 16.68
C VAL A 248 9.08 -31.30 17.22
N THR A 249 9.05 -31.59 18.52
CA THR A 249 9.97 -32.58 19.12
C THR A 249 9.61 -34.02 18.73
N ASN A 250 8.34 -34.27 18.41
CA ASN A 250 7.80 -35.59 18.06
C ASN A 250 7.06 -35.55 16.71
N TYR A 251 7.53 -34.73 15.78
CA TYR A 251 6.80 -34.42 14.54
C TYR A 251 6.42 -35.67 13.74
N SER A 252 7.22 -36.74 13.79
CA SER A 252 6.98 -38.01 13.11
C SER A 252 5.66 -38.71 13.49
N ASN A 253 5.07 -38.35 14.64
CA ASN A 253 3.78 -38.89 15.08
C ASN A 253 2.60 -38.07 14.54
N CYS A 254 2.86 -36.94 13.90
CA CYS A 254 1.83 -36.09 13.35
C CYS A 254 1.34 -36.62 12.00
N ILE A 255 0.04 -36.46 11.75
CA ILE A 255 -0.61 -36.87 10.50
C ILE A 255 0.01 -36.10 9.33
N ASN A 256 0.46 -36.85 8.32
CA ASN A 256 1.05 -36.36 7.08
C ASN A 256 2.12 -35.27 7.32
N SER A 257 3.14 -35.62 8.10
CA SER A 257 4.17 -34.70 8.53
C SER A 257 5.45 -34.80 7.71
N SER A 258 6.13 -33.66 7.54
CA SER A 258 7.46 -33.58 6.94
C SER A 258 8.37 -32.62 7.73
N LEU A 259 9.68 -32.80 7.55
CA LEU A 259 10.71 -31.90 8.04
C LEU A 259 11.62 -31.58 6.85
N ASP A 260 11.73 -30.30 6.53
CA ASP A 260 12.48 -29.80 5.38
C ASP A 260 13.44 -28.68 5.82
N ILE A 261 14.57 -28.54 5.13
CA ILE A 261 15.49 -27.40 5.33
C ILE A 261 15.19 -26.36 4.26
N VAL A 262 14.89 -25.14 4.69
CA VAL A 262 14.59 -24.02 3.80
C VAL A 262 15.82 -23.69 2.96
N SER A 263 15.64 -23.71 1.65
CA SER A 263 16.64 -23.38 0.65
C SER A 263 16.06 -22.47 -0.43
N ASN A 264 16.82 -22.21 -1.50
CA ASN A 264 16.33 -21.45 -2.65
C ASN A 264 15.41 -22.27 -3.58
N GLN A 265 15.24 -23.57 -3.33
CA GLN A 265 14.33 -24.43 -4.08
C GLN A 265 12.98 -24.57 -3.35
N PRO A 266 11.87 -24.63 -4.09
CA PRO A 266 10.56 -24.90 -3.48
C PRO A 266 10.52 -26.27 -2.79
N ILE A 267 9.80 -26.34 -1.68
CA ILE A 267 9.50 -27.58 -0.94
C ILE A 267 8.12 -28.07 -1.36
N THR A 268 7.98 -29.33 -1.74
CA THR A 268 6.68 -29.94 -2.07
C THR A 268 6.12 -30.67 -0.85
N THR A 269 4.87 -30.39 -0.49
CA THR A 269 4.15 -31.09 0.60
C THR A 269 2.73 -31.44 0.19
N THR A 270 2.14 -32.47 0.80
CA THR A 270 0.72 -32.83 0.65
C THR A 270 -0.11 -32.45 1.89
N ALA A 271 0.52 -31.84 2.89
CA ALA A 271 -0.11 -31.43 4.15
C ALA A 271 -1.12 -30.29 3.95
N ALA A 272 -0.84 -29.38 3.02
CA ALA A 272 -1.80 -28.39 2.54
C ALA A 272 -2.26 -28.78 1.12
N THR A 273 -3.56 -28.73 0.87
CA THR A 273 -4.15 -28.83 -0.48
C THR A 273 -5.37 -27.91 -0.57
N LEU A 274 -5.98 -27.76 -1.74
CA LEU A 274 -7.20 -26.96 -1.89
C LEU A 274 -8.37 -27.43 -1.00
N SER A 275 -8.34 -28.69 -0.55
CA SER A 275 -9.34 -29.30 0.33
C SER A 275 -8.89 -29.48 1.79
N LYS A 276 -7.61 -29.25 2.10
CA LYS A 276 -7.01 -29.52 3.42
C LYS A 276 -6.16 -28.35 3.92
N THR A 277 -6.39 -27.95 5.16
CA THR A 277 -5.52 -26.99 5.86
C THR A 277 -4.20 -27.65 6.23
N GLY A 278 -3.08 -27.07 5.80
CA GLY A 278 -1.74 -27.48 6.27
C GLY A 278 -1.24 -26.56 7.38
N TYR A 279 -0.54 -27.14 8.34
CA TYR A 279 0.07 -26.47 9.48
C TYR A 279 1.58 -26.51 9.38
N PHE A 280 2.22 -25.38 9.65
CA PHE A 280 3.64 -25.18 9.45
C PHE A 280 4.29 -24.59 10.68
N ILE A 281 5.49 -25.07 11.01
CA ILE A 281 6.33 -24.50 12.08
C ILE A 281 7.70 -24.20 11.48
N LEU A 282 8.15 -22.95 11.58
CA LEU A 282 9.48 -22.53 11.19
C LEU A 282 10.34 -22.42 12.45
N SER A 283 11.48 -23.12 12.47
CA SER A 283 12.47 -23.06 13.54
C SER A 283 13.79 -22.49 13.02
N LYS A 284 14.28 -21.42 13.64
CA LYS A 284 15.56 -20.79 13.31
C LYS A 284 16.19 -20.20 14.58
N ASN A 285 17.45 -20.53 14.86
CA ASN A 285 18.19 -20.04 16.04
C ASN A 285 17.45 -20.23 17.38
N ALA A 286 16.86 -21.41 17.59
CA ALA A 286 16.04 -21.75 18.76
C ALA A 286 14.78 -20.89 18.99
N LYS A 287 14.41 -20.05 18.00
CA LYS A 287 13.10 -19.39 17.95
C LYS A 287 12.18 -20.16 17.00
N GLU A 288 10.91 -20.26 17.37
CA GLU A 288 9.89 -20.95 16.61
C GLU A 288 8.69 -20.05 16.35
N SER A 289 8.05 -20.26 15.21
CA SER A 289 6.79 -19.62 14.87
C SER A 289 5.95 -20.59 14.06
N SER A 290 4.65 -20.61 14.31
CA SER A 290 3.71 -21.50 13.64
C SER A 290 2.68 -20.73 12.84
N LEU A 291 2.27 -21.24 11.70
CA LEU A 291 1.16 -20.71 10.90
C LEU A 291 0.38 -21.84 10.20
N ALA A 292 -0.69 -21.49 9.51
CA ALA A 292 -1.45 -22.43 8.68
C ALA A 292 -1.62 -21.90 7.26
N ILE A 293 -1.79 -22.78 6.27
CA ILE A 293 -2.21 -22.40 4.92
C ILE A 293 -3.52 -23.11 4.64
N SER A 294 -4.54 -22.32 4.32
CA SER A 294 -5.89 -22.81 4.05
C SER A 294 -6.59 -21.92 3.04
N LYS A 295 -7.33 -22.54 2.11
CA LYS A 295 -8.31 -21.83 1.26
C LYS A 295 -9.51 -21.33 2.07
N LYS A 296 -9.85 -21.99 3.19
CA LYS A 296 -10.99 -21.66 4.06
C LYS A 296 -10.51 -20.93 5.31
N LEU A 297 -11.12 -19.77 5.63
CA LEU A 297 -10.81 -19.00 6.83
C LEU A 297 -11.27 -19.73 8.11
N PHE A 298 -12.55 -19.62 8.46
CA PHE A 298 -13.21 -20.33 9.55
C PHE A 298 -14.66 -20.63 9.12
N SER A 299 -15.42 -21.41 9.90
CA SER A 299 -16.84 -21.65 9.54
C SER A 299 -17.70 -20.40 9.75
N TYR A 300 -18.68 -20.20 8.86
CA TYR A 300 -19.69 -19.15 8.95
C TYR A 300 -20.30 -19.08 10.35
N ARG A 301 -20.36 -17.87 10.93
CA ARG A 301 -20.92 -17.67 12.27
C ARG A 301 -21.36 -16.24 12.58
N VAL A 302 -22.29 -16.13 13.52
CA VAL A 302 -22.70 -14.87 14.19
C VAL A 302 -22.61 -15.00 15.71
N ASN A 303 -22.54 -13.86 16.40
CA ASN A 303 -22.50 -13.79 17.87
C ASN A 303 -21.31 -14.54 18.50
N GLN A 304 -20.22 -14.67 17.75
CA GLN A 304 -18.92 -15.13 18.22
C GLN A 304 -18.32 -14.16 19.24
N GLN A 305 -17.34 -14.62 20.03
CA GLN A 305 -16.47 -13.75 20.82
C GLN A 305 -15.08 -13.71 20.22
N ILE A 306 -14.48 -12.52 20.17
CA ILE A 306 -13.15 -12.32 19.63
C ILE A 306 -12.35 -11.45 20.59
N VAL A 307 -11.14 -11.89 20.90
CA VAL A 307 -10.23 -11.16 21.81
C VAL A 307 -8.81 -11.21 21.30
N SER A 308 -8.06 -10.15 21.57
CA SER A 308 -6.61 -10.10 21.36
C SER A 308 -5.90 -10.45 22.66
N TYR A 309 -5.06 -11.48 22.64
CA TYR A 309 -4.31 -11.97 23.80
C TYR A 309 -2.97 -12.55 23.36
N LYS A 310 -1.87 -12.17 24.04
CA LYS A 310 -0.50 -12.63 23.73
C LYS A 310 -0.13 -12.56 22.24
N ASN A 311 -0.41 -11.41 21.60
CA ASN A 311 -0.16 -11.17 20.18
C ASN A 311 -0.87 -12.15 19.23
N GLN A 312 -1.95 -12.77 19.70
CA GLN A 312 -2.83 -13.62 18.91
C GLN A 312 -4.27 -13.07 19.02
N ILE A 313 -5.02 -13.26 17.96
CA ILE A 313 -6.47 -13.10 17.92
C ILE A 313 -7.05 -14.48 18.22
N PHE A 314 -7.98 -14.55 19.14
CA PHE A 314 -8.76 -15.75 19.39
C PHE A 314 -10.21 -15.51 19.04
N LEU A 315 -10.85 -16.49 18.41
CA LEU A 315 -12.26 -16.52 18.11
C LEU A 315 -12.88 -17.72 18.83
N PHE A 316 -14.00 -17.48 19.50
CA PHE A 316 -14.68 -18.46 20.34
C PHE A 316 -16.15 -18.58 19.95
N GLY A 317 -16.56 -19.82 19.67
CA GLY A 317 -17.96 -20.21 19.53
C GLY A 317 -18.76 -19.35 18.54
N GLY A 318 -20.01 -19.08 18.89
CA GLY A 318 -21.00 -18.40 18.06
C GLY A 318 -22.12 -19.33 17.62
N ARG A 319 -22.85 -18.94 16.57
CA ARG A 319 -23.88 -19.76 15.93
C ARG A 319 -23.59 -19.92 14.45
N ASP A 320 -23.67 -21.14 13.92
CA ASP A 320 -23.48 -21.43 12.50
C ASP A 320 -24.72 -21.08 11.65
N ALA A 321 -24.65 -21.37 10.35
CA ALA A 321 -25.74 -21.13 9.39
C ALA A 321 -27.02 -21.90 9.71
N ASP A 322 -26.90 -23.06 10.35
CA ASP A 322 -28.02 -23.90 10.79
C ASP A 322 -28.51 -23.51 12.19
N ASN A 323 -28.02 -22.38 12.73
CA ASN A 323 -28.32 -21.84 14.06
C ASN A 323 -27.86 -22.76 15.22
N ASN A 324 -26.95 -23.70 14.96
CA ASN A 324 -26.33 -24.50 16.00
C ASN A 324 -25.28 -23.69 16.76
N ARG A 325 -25.25 -23.84 18.09
CA ARG A 325 -24.23 -23.20 18.92
C ARG A 325 -22.89 -23.93 18.79
N LEU A 326 -21.82 -23.16 18.73
CA LEU A 326 -20.45 -23.64 18.64
C LEU A 326 -19.70 -23.35 19.95
N ASN A 327 -18.73 -24.20 20.29
CA ASN A 327 -17.71 -23.97 21.31
C ASN A 327 -16.30 -24.31 20.78
N ASP A 328 -16.13 -24.20 19.47
CA ASP A 328 -14.82 -24.30 18.85
C ASP A 328 -13.98 -23.05 19.15
N VAL A 329 -12.67 -23.24 19.17
CA VAL A 329 -11.71 -22.15 19.38
C VAL A 329 -10.81 -22.04 18.17
N TRP A 330 -10.76 -20.85 17.59
CA TRP A 330 -9.84 -20.52 16.51
C TRP A 330 -8.84 -19.46 16.97
N SER A 331 -7.67 -19.47 16.36
CA SER A 331 -6.61 -18.49 16.62
C SER A 331 -6.00 -17.98 15.31
N SER A 332 -5.62 -16.72 15.28
CA SER A 332 -4.94 -16.08 14.16
C SER A 332 -3.95 -15.02 14.65
N PRO A 333 -2.73 -14.93 14.11
CA PRO A 333 -1.80 -13.87 14.47
C PRO A 333 -2.14 -12.51 13.85
N ASP A 334 -2.92 -12.47 12.77
CA ASP A 334 -3.15 -11.24 11.99
C ASP A 334 -4.54 -11.11 11.34
N GLY A 335 -5.40 -12.10 11.52
CA GLY A 335 -6.76 -12.17 10.97
C GLY A 335 -6.83 -12.72 9.54
N ARG A 336 -5.71 -12.99 8.86
CA ARG A 336 -5.68 -13.51 7.48
C ARG A 336 -5.81 -15.03 7.43
N VAL A 337 -5.18 -15.70 8.39
CA VAL A 337 -5.14 -17.15 8.48
C VAL A 337 -5.63 -17.58 9.84
N TRP A 338 -6.48 -18.60 9.87
CA TRP A 338 -7.08 -19.09 11.10
C TRP A 338 -6.75 -20.55 11.33
N ARG A 339 -6.38 -20.85 12.58
CA ARG A 339 -6.12 -22.19 13.07
C ARG A 339 -7.23 -22.59 14.03
N LEU A 340 -7.93 -23.67 13.73
CA LEU A 340 -8.77 -24.36 14.69
C LEU A 340 -7.88 -24.98 15.78
N LEU A 341 -7.95 -24.47 17.00
CA LEU A 341 -7.23 -24.98 18.17
C LEU A 341 -7.94 -26.18 18.80
N THR A 342 -9.27 -26.12 18.89
CA THR A 342 -10.12 -27.24 19.34
C THR A 342 -11.50 -27.14 18.73
N GLN A 343 -12.10 -28.29 18.38
CA GLN A 343 -13.50 -28.39 17.93
C GLN A 343 -14.50 -28.22 19.07
N ASN A 344 -14.09 -28.58 20.31
CA ASN A 344 -14.93 -28.54 21.49
C ASN A 344 -14.08 -28.05 22.68
N ALA A 345 -14.26 -26.81 23.09
CA ALA A 345 -13.70 -26.31 24.35
C ALA A 345 -14.36 -27.01 25.56
N HIS A 346 -13.73 -26.96 26.73
CA HIS A 346 -14.28 -27.59 27.94
C HIS A 346 -15.53 -26.89 28.48
N PHE A 347 -15.80 -25.66 28.06
CA PHE A 347 -17.04 -24.96 28.37
C PHE A 347 -18.14 -25.30 27.35
N ASP A 348 -19.40 -25.19 27.77
CA ASP A 348 -20.57 -25.55 26.96
C ASP A 348 -20.65 -24.78 25.63
N LYS A 349 -21.54 -25.21 24.74
CA LYS A 349 -21.87 -24.49 23.50
C LYS A 349 -22.55 -23.14 23.82
N LEU A 350 -21.73 -22.11 24.00
CA LEU A 350 -22.14 -20.79 24.45
C LEU A 350 -22.49 -19.86 23.28
N SER A 351 -23.59 -19.11 23.42
CA SER A 351 -23.93 -17.97 22.55
C SER A 351 -24.26 -16.75 23.42
N ASN A 352 -23.89 -15.54 22.99
CA ASN A 352 -23.98 -14.32 23.81
C ASN A 352 -23.20 -14.41 25.14
N HIS A 353 -22.11 -15.18 25.14
CA HIS A 353 -21.12 -15.19 26.23
C HIS A 353 -20.13 -14.04 26.03
N LYS A 354 -19.37 -13.70 27.07
CA LYS A 354 -18.28 -12.74 26.98
C LYS A 354 -16.97 -13.40 27.37
N ILE A 355 -15.93 -13.15 26.57
CA ILE A 355 -14.56 -13.51 26.89
C ILE A 355 -13.76 -12.24 27.07
N VAL A 356 -12.98 -12.17 28.14
CA VAL A 356 -12.16 -11.00 28.50
C VAL A 356 -10.76 -11.44 28.91
N VAL A 357 -9.79 -10.57 28.67
CA VAL A 357 -8.41 -10.75 29.13
C VAL A 357 -8.23 -10.03 30.47
N PHE A 358 -7.82 -10.78 31.49
CA PHE A 358 -7.56 -10.25 32.83
C PHE A 358 -6.47 -11.05 33.53
N ASN A 359 -5.51 -10.35 34.15
CA ASN A 359 -4.37 -10.95 34.85
C ASN A 359 -3.62 -12.02 34.04
N ASP A 360 -3.31 -11.71 32.77
CA ASP A 360 -2.64 -12.61 31.83
C ASP A 360 -3.35 -13.97 31.63
N ARG A 361 -4.68 -13.96 31.67
CA ARG A 361 -5.54 -15.11 31.39
C ARG A 361 -6.77 -14.69 30.59
N LEU A 362 -7.30 -15.63 29.83
CA LEU A 362 -8.61 -15.54 29.21
C LEU A 362 -9.66 -15.99 30.22
N TRP A 363 -10.76 -15.25 30.32
CA TRP A 363 -11.88 -15.56 31.21
C TRP A 363 -13.16 -15.62 30.41
N ALA A 364 -13.84 -16.77 30.44
CA ALA A 364 -15.18 -16.96 29.91
C ALA A 364 -16.17 -16.86 31.08
N ILE A 365 -17.00 -15.82 31.09
CA ILE A 365 -17.84 -15.46 32.23
C ILE A 365 -19.29 -15.39 31.77
N ALA A 366 -20.09 -16.36 32.23
CA ALA A 366 -21.53 -16.48 31.97
C ALA A 366 -21.95 -16.46 30.47
N GLY A 367 -23.21 -16.82 30.19
CA GLY A 367 -23.76 -16.82 28.83
C GLY A 367 -25.03 -17.67 28.72
N LYS A 368 -25.69 -17.68 27.54
CA LYS A 368 -26.88 -18.52 27.32
C LYS A 368 -26.46 -19.98 27.04
N SER A 369 -26.22 -20.76 28.09
CA SER A 369 -26.55 -22.19 28.14
C SER A 369 -27.75 -22.37 29.09
N GLU A 370 -28.37 -23.54 29.16
CA GLU A 370 -29.65 -23.80 29.83
C GLU A 370 -29.54 -23.78 31.37
N ASN A 371 -29.14 -22.64 31.95
CA ASN A 371 -29.09 -22.25 33.38
C ASN A 371 -27.71 -22.16 34.07
N HIS A 372 -26.58 -22.07 33.35
CA HIS A 372 -25.26 -21.95 33.99
C HIS A 372 -24.77 -20.51 34.13
N SER A 373 -24.16 -20.22 35.28
CA SER A 373 -23.54 -18.93 35.62
C SER A 373 -22.03 -19.09 35.92
N ASP A 374 -21.45 -20.18 35.44
CA ASP A 374 -20.07 -20.57 35.72
C ASP A 374 -19.03 -19.63 35.08
N ILE A 375 -17.82 -19.71 35.64
CA ILE A 375 -16.66 -18.96 35.18
C ILE A 375 -15.53 -19.93 34.89
N TRP A 376 -14.98 -19.79 33.70
CA TRP A 376 -13.84 -20.56 33.23
C TRP A 376 -12.68 -19.64 32.93
N SER A 377 -11.46 -20.14 33.12
CA SER A 377 -10.26 -19.42 32.70
C SER A 377 -9.26 -20.30 31.99
N SER A 378 -8.43 -19.68 31.16
CA SER A 378 -7.38 -20.36 30.40
C SER A 378 -6.17 -19.46 30.22
N VAL A 379 -4.97 -20.06 30.25
CA VAL A 379 -3.70 -19.36 29.97
C VAL A 379 -3.34 -19.38 28.48
N ASP A 380 -3.95 -20.28 27.70
CA ASP A 380 -3.58 -20.61 26.32
C ASP A 380 -4.78 -20.63 25.34
N GLY A 381 -6.01 -20.52 25.85
CA GLY A 381 -7.24 -20.59 25.07
C GLY A 381 -7.69 -22.01 24.70
N ILE A 382 -6.92 -23.04 25.08
CA ILE A 382 -7.16 -24.45 24.75
C ILE A 382 -7.57 -25.21 26.01
N ASN A 383 -6.75 -25.10 27.06
CA ASN A 383 -6.95 -25.76 28.33
C ASN A 383 -7.72 -24.83 29.26
N TRP A 384 -9.01 -25.13 29.44
CA TRP A 384 -9.91 -24.35 30.27
C TRP A 384 -10.12 -25.03 31.62
N LYS A 385 -9.99 -24.23 32.69
CA LYS A 385 -10.26 -24.61 34.08
C LYS A 385 -11.52 -23.90 34.56
N GLN A 386 -12.47 -24.66 35.10
CA GLN A 386 -13.62 -24.08 35.80
C GLN A 386 -13.13 -23.50 37.12
N GLU A 387 -13.23 -22.18 37.29
CA GLU A 387 -12.82 -21.49 38.50
C GLU A 387 -14.01 -21.28 39.45
N VAL A 388 -15.20 -21.07 38.90
CA VAL A 388 -16.45 -20.90 39.66
C VAL A 388 -17.55 -21.72 39.00
N ALA A 389 -18.19 -22.63 39.74
CA ALA A 389 -19.30 -23.43 39.22
C ALA A 389 -20.64 -22.67 39.22
N GLU A 390 -20.85 -21.80 40.22
CA GLU A 390 -22.05 -20.96 40.35
C GLU A 390 -21.64 -19.59 40.88
N THR A 391 -22.01 -18.52 40.18
CA THR A 391 -21.69 -17.15 40.60
C THR A 391 -22.71 -16.58 41.57
N PRO A 392 -22.35 -15.56 42.37
CA PRO A 392 -23.30 -14.86 43.24
C PRO A 392 -24.35 -14.04 42.49
N PHE A 393 -24.15 -13.79 41.19
CA PHE A 393 -25.17 -13.20 40.32
C PHE A 393 -25.91 -14.27 39.52
N SER A 394 -27.16 -13.99 39.18
CA SER A 394 -27.98 -14.87 38.34
C SER A 394 -27.36 -15.10 36.96
N ALA A 395 -27.52 -16.32 36.43
CA ALA A 395 -27.22 -16.65 35.03
C ALA A 395 -27.86 -15.62 34.10
N ARG A 396 -27.09 -15.10 33.14
CA ARG A 396 -27.52 -14.00 32.29
C ARG A 396 -26.83 -13.99 30.93
N ARG A 397 -27.50 -13.38 29.95
CA ARG A 397 -26.98 -13.11 28.60
C ARG A 397 -26.91 -11.60 28.34
N LEU A 398 -26.16 -11.19 27.31
CA LEU A 398 -26.02 -9.79 26.89
C LEU A 398 -25.42 -8.85 27.96
N HIS A 399 -24.92 -9.40 29.07
CA HIS A 399 -24.14 -8.64 30.04
C HIS A 399 -22.86 -8.14 29.38
N GLN A 400 -22.37 -7.00 29.86
CA GLN A 400 -21.08 -6.48 29.44
C GLN A 400 -20.05 -6.73 30.52
N ILE A 401 -18.81 -6.98 30.09
CA ILE A 401 -17.68 -7.16 30.96
C ILE A 401 -16.45 -6.46 30.41
N VAL A 402 -15.74 -5.73 31.25
CA VAL A 402 -14.48 -5.06 30.90
C VAL A 402 -13.47 -5.18 32.04
N THR A 403 -12.20 -5.04 31.69
CA THR A 403 -11.10 -4.86 32.65
C THR A 403 -10.85 -3.37 32.85
N PHE A 404 -11.01 -2.88 34.08
CA PHE A 404 -10.80 -1.47 34.44
C PHE A 404 -10.27 -1.38 35.88
N ASP A 405 -9.30 -0.50 36.13
CA ASP A 405 -8.69 -0.30 37.46
C ASP A 405 -8.22 -1.61 38.11
N ASN A 406 -7.58 -2.49 37.33
CA ASN A 406 -7.11 -3.81 37.75
C ASN A 406 -8.22 -4.74 38.32
N LYS A 407 -9.47 -4.54 37.89
CA LYS A 407 -10.62 -5.37 38.25
C LYS A 407 -11.42 -5.76 37.01
N LEU A 408 -12.18 -6.84 37.13
CA LEU A 408 -13.26 -7.15 36.22
C LEU A 408 -14.53 -6.45 36.66
N TRP A 409 -15.24 -5.86 35.70
CA TRP A 409 -16.50 -5.14 35.91
C TRP A 409 -17.58 -5.76 35.05
N LEU A 410 -18.62 -6.31 35.67
CA LEU A 410 -19.80 -6.82 34.99
C LEU A 410 -20.95 -5.84 35.15
N VAL A 411 -21.61 -5.49 34.04
CA VAL A 411 -22.73 -4.54 34.02
C VAL A 411 -23.92 -5.15 33.29
N GLY A 412 -25.06 -5.17 33.99
CA GLY A 412 -26.37 -5.50 33.43
C GLY A 412 -26.50 -6.91 32.85
N GLY A 413 -27.32 -7.04 31.81
CA GLY A 413 -27.65 -8.31 31.14
C GLY A 413 -29.11 -8.71 31.32
N TYR A 414 -29.48 -9.89 30.83
CA TYR A 414 -30.83 -10.45 30.90
C TYR A 414 -30.79 -11.86 31.49
N ASP A 415 -31.49 -12.06 32.60
CA ASP A 415 -31.46 -13.32 33.36
C ASP A 415 -32.47 -14.39 32.89
N GLY A 416 -33.17 -14.13 31.78
CA GLY A 416 -34.26 -14.98 31.31
C GLY A 416 -35.65 -14.47 31.68
N THR A 417 -35.76 -13.57 32.66
CA THR A 417 -37.02 -12.96 33.09
C THR A 417 -36.92 -11.43 33.06
N ASN A 418 -35.86 -10.86 33.64
CA ASN A 418 -35.68 -9.43 33.83
C ASN A 418 -34.34 -8.96 33.22
N PHE A 419 -34.37 -7.77 32.63
CA PHE A 419 -33.16 -7.02 32.36
C PHE A 419 -32.60 -6.46 33.66
N LYS A 420 -31.29 -6.48 33.79
CA LYS A 420 -30.55 -6.02 34.95
C LYS A 420 -29.79 -4.74 34.63
N ASN A 421 -29.65 -3.90 35.63
CA ASN A 421 -28.79 -2.72 35.69
C ASN A 421 -27.89 -2.74 36.93
N ASP A 422 -27.63 -3.94 37.46
CA ASP A 422 -26.68 -4.16 38.54
C ASP A 422 -25.24 -4.07 38.03
N VAL A 423 -24.33 -3.71 38.93
CA VAL A 423 -22.90 -3.59 38.67
C VAL A 423 -22.15 -4.46 39.66
N TRP A 424 -21.33 -5.38 39.15
CA TRP A 424 -20.52 -6.31 39.92
C TRP A 424 -19.04 -6.11 39.62
N THR A 425 -18.19 -6.36 40.61
CA THR A 425 -16.73 -6.26 40.45
C THR A 425 -16.02 -7.47 41.02
N SER A 426 -14.85 -7.79 40.48
CA SER A 426 -13.96 -8.81 41.01
C SER A 426 -12.50 -8.42 40.84
N GLU A 427 -11.69 -8.60 41.89
CA GLU A 427 -10.25 -8.30 41.88
C GLU A 427 -9.41 -9.48 41.37
N ASP A 428 -9.98 -10.68 41.32
CA ASP A 428 -9.29 -11.93 40.99
C ASP A 428 -10.02 -12.79 39.94
N GLY A 429 -11.22 -12.38 39.53
CA GLY A 429 -12.11 -13.09 38.60
C GLY A 429 -12.92 -14.22 39.23
N ILE A 430 -12.70 -14.52 40.51
CA ILE A 430 -13.31 -15.64 41.24
C ILE A 430 -14.29 -15.11 42.29
N ASN A 431 -13.86 -14.15 43.10
CA ASN A 431 -14.64 -13.54 44.16
C ASN A 431 -15.32 -12.28 43.63
N TRP A 432 -16.65 -12.31 43.54
CA TRP A 432 -17.45 -11.23 42.97
C TRP A 432 -18.23 -10.48 44.05
N SER A 433 -18.15 -9.15 44.02
CA SER A 433 -18.84 -8.25 44.93
C SER A 433 -19.86 -7.40 44.18
N LEU A 434 -21.11 -7.38 44.66
CA LEU A 434 -22.15 -6.49 44.15
C LEU A 434 -21.84 -5.06 44.58
N LEU A 435 -21.58 -4.20 43.61
CA LEU A 435 -21.24 -2.80 43.83
C LEU A 435 -22.49 -1.92 43.89
N THR A 436 -23.42 -2.16 42.96
CA THR A 436 -24.64 -1.39 42.77
C THR A 436 -25.78 -2.34 42.44
N VAL A 437 -26.81 -2.40 43.29
CA VAL A 437 -28.00 -3.27 43.10
C VAL A 437 -28.84 -2.80 41.90
N SER A 438 -28.94 -1.49 41.71
CA SER A 438 -29.67 -0.85 40.61
C SER A 438 -29.02 0.49 40.31
N ALA A 439 -28.33 0.59 39.18
CA ALA A 439 -27.72 1.83 38.74
C ALA A 439 -28.76 2.84 38.22
N THR A 440 -28.36 4.10 38.07
CA THR A 440 -29.25 5.20 37.64
C THR A 440 -29.75 5.08 36.19
N PHE A 441 -29.08 4.27 35.35
CA PHE A 441 -29.56 3.95 34.01
C PHE A 441 -30.68 2.88 34.06
N VAL A 442 -31.69 3.05 33.19
CA VAL A 442 -32.96 2.30 33.25
C VAL A 442 -32.80 0.84 32.85
N ALA A 443 -33.16 -0.12 33.70
CA ALA A 443 -33.11 -1.55 33.34
C ALA A 443 -34.13 -1.93 32.25
N ASP A 444 -35.28 -1.25 32.19
CA ASP A 444 -36.45 -1.66 31.41
C ASP A 444 -36.18 -1.69 29.90
N ARG A 445 -36.36 -2.87 29.32
CA ARG A 445 -36.46 -3.07 27.88
C ARG A 445 -37.74 -3.86 27.61
N THR A 446 -38.71 -3.22 26.95
CA THR A 446 -39.92 -3.93 26.52
C THR A 446 -39.57 -4.94 25.44
N THR A 447 -40.07 -6.18 25.57
CA THR A 447 -39.94 -7.19 24.52
C THR A 447 -40.71 -6.72 23.29
N VAL A 448 -40.03 -6.33 22.22
CA VAL A 448 -40.67 -6.11 20.91
C VAL A 448 -40.96 -7.49 20.30
N THR A 449 -42.10 -8.07 20.66
CA THR A 449 -42.65 -9.26 19.98
C THR A 449 -43.54 -8.79 18.83
N GLY A 450 -42.96 -8.54 17.66
CA GLY A 450 -43.74 -8.18 16.50
C GLY A 450 -42.89 -7.62 15.38
N ASN A 451 -42.44 -8.52 14.48
CA ASN A 451 -42.22 -8.32 13.04
C ASN A 451 -41.16 -9.30 12.52
N GLY A 452 -41.32 -10.63 12.64
CA GLY A 452 -40.54 -11.62 11.87
C GLY A 452 -39.00 -11.64 11.98
N PHE A 453 -38.36 -10.62 12.56
CA PHE A 453 -36.93 -10.49 12.81
C PHE A 453 -36.68 -11.04 14.21
N GLY A 454 -36.50 -12.36 14.31
CA GLY A 454 -36.35 -13.10 15.56
C GLY A 454 -35.11 -12.77 16.43
N SER A 455 -34.49 -11.59 16.31
CA SER A 455 -33.29 -11.21 17.06
C SER A 455 -32.98 -9.71 16.94
N VAL A 456 -33.76 -8.82 17.56
CA VAL A 456 -33.32 -7.42 17.75
C VAL A 456 -33.41 -7.05 19.22
N ILE A 457 -32.37 -7.43 19.97
CA ILE A 457 -32.02 -6.81 21.24
C ILE A 457 -30.56 -6.36 21.06
N SER A 458 -30.35 -5.13 20.59
CA SER A 458 -29.00 -4.60 20.44
C SER A 458 -28.31 -4.59 21.81
N PRO A 459 -27.17 -5.27 22.00
CA PRO A 459 -26.51 -5.32 23.30
C PRO A 459 -26.04 -3.91 23.69
N ASP A 460 -26.19 -3.54 24.96
CA ASP A 460 -25.45 -2.38 25.48
C ASP A 460 -23.96 -2.65 25.30
N GLN A 461 -23.14 -1.62 25.05
CA GLN A 461 -21.70 -1.79 24.93
C GLN A 461 -21.00 -1.04 26.04
N LEU A 462 -20.11 -1.74 26.75
CA LEU A 462 -19.28 -1.17 27.80
C LEU A 462 -17.84 -1.12 27.30
N ILE A 463 -17.23 0.04 27.33
CA ILE A 463 -15.82 0.22 26.99
C ILE A 463 -15.10 1.02 28.08
N VAL A 464 -13.77 0.92 28.05
CA VAL A 464 -12.88 1.75 28.86
C VAL A 464 -12.21 2.76 27.94
N PHE A 465 -12.31 4.05 28.28
CA PHE A 465 -11.68 5.13 27.53
C PHE A 465 -11.35 6.30 28.47
N GLU A 466 -10.16 6.88 28.35
CA GLU A 466 -9.70 8.01 29.19
C GLU A 466 -9.92 7.78 30.69
N ASN A 467 -9.56 6.60 31.17
CA ASN A 467 -9.69 6.15 32.56
C ASN A 467 -11.14 6.22 33.13
N LYS A 468 -12.13 5.98 32.28
CA LYS A 468 -13.55 5.90 32.65
C LYS A 468 -14.23 4.70 32.00
N LEU A 469 -15.29 4.22 32.63
CA LEU A 469 -16.29 3.32 32.07
C LEU A 469 -17.26 4.14 31.21
N TRP A 470 -17.53 3.67 30.01
CA TRP A 470 -18.52 4.26 29.10
C TRP A 470 -19.53 3.19 28.69
N LEU A 471 -20.81 3.43 28.98
CA LEU A 471 -21.91 2.54 28.66
C LEU A 471 -22.75 3.16 27.55
N PHE A 472 -22.70 2.53 26.39
CA PHE A 472 -23.48 2.85 25.20
C PHE A 472 -24.73 1.98 25.19
N ARG A 473 -25.88 2.63 25.31
CA ARG A 473 -27.17 1.96 25.23
C ARG A 473 -27.76 2.20 23.87
N SER A 474 -27.98 1.10 23.16
CA SER A 474 -28.49 1.15 21.80
C SER A 474 -29.95 1.58 21.77
N TRP A 475 -30.36 2.17 20.64
CA TRP A 475 -31.76 2.48 20.39
C TRP A 475 -32.61 1.20 20.39
N MET A 476 -33.91 1.30 20.65
CA MET A 476 -34.84 0.17 20.46
C MET A 476 -36.13 0.61 19.77
N ASN A 477 -36.74 1.71 20.21
CA ASN A 477 -37.91 2.31 19.58
C ASN A 477 -38.05 3.79 20.00
N SER A 478 -39.08 4.48 19.49
CA SER A 478 -39.35 5.89 19.80
C SER A 478 -39.50 6.19 21.30
N ASN A 479 -39.85 5.20 22.13
CA ASN A 479 -40.08 5.37 23.56
C ASN A 479 -38.85 5.03 24.41
N THR A 480 -37.79 4.49 23.79
CA THR A 480 -36.53 4.09 24.44
C THR A 480 -35.35 4.59 23.59
N PRO A 481 -35.00 5.89 23.70
CA PRO A 481 -33.89 6.47 22.94
C PRO A 481 -32.57 5.86 23.38
N ALA A 482 -31.57 5.89 22.48
CA ALA A 482 -30.21 5.52 22.83
C ALA A 482 -29.65 6.46 23.92
N GLU A 483 -28.79 5.93 24.78
CA GLU A 483 -28.20 6.68 25.89
C GLU A 483 -26.70 6.46 25.95
N LEU A 484 -25.97 7.50 26.35
CA LEU A 484 -24.55 7.42 26.68
C LEU A 484 -24.38 7.76 28.15
N TRP A 485 -23.71 6.88 28.89
CA TRP A 485 -23.40 7.06 30.29
C TRP A 485 -21.90 6.91 30.53
N SER A 486 -21.37 7.68 31.47
CA SER A 486 -19.98 7.55 31.92
C SER A 486 -19.89 7.38 33.44
N SER A 487 -18.87 6.66 33.89
CA SER A 487 -18.58 6.49 35.31
C SER A 487 -17.09 6.29 35.56
N THR A 488 -16.57 6.86 36.65
CA THR A 488 -15.19 6.62 37.12
C THR A 488 -15.11 5.48 38.14
N ASN A 489 -16.24 5.07 38.72
CA ASN A 489 -16.27 4.16 39.87
C ASN A 489 -17.38 3.09 39.79
N GLY A 490 -18.18 3.08 38.72
CA GLY A 490 -19.33 2.20 38.48
C GLY A 490 -20.50 2.30 39.46
N LYS A 491 -20.43 3.20 40.45
CA LYS A 491 -21.52 3.55 41.38
C LYS A 491 -22.31 4.74 40.87
N GLU A 492 -21.59 5.79 40.53
CA GLU A 492 -22.14 7.06 40.07
C GLU A 492 -22.03 7.12 38.55
N TRP A 493 -23.18 7.16 37.88
CA TRP A 493 -23.26 7.22 36.43
C TRP A 493 -23.83 8.57 35.98
N GLU A 494 -23.07 9.26 35.15
CA GLU A 494 -23.45 10.53 34.56
C GLU A 494 -23.95 10.30 33.12
N LYS A 495 -25.13 10.84 32.80
CA LYS A 495 -25.66 10.81 31.43
C LYS A 495 -24.95 11.86 30.59
N ILE A 496 -24.31 11.43 29.51
CA ILE A 496 -23.55 12.30 28.61
C ILE A 496 -24.40 12.63 27.38
N ALA A 497 -24.39 13.90 26.98
CA ALA A 497 -25.01 14.33 25.74
C ALA A 497 -24.17 13.85 24.55
N ALA A 498 -24.80 13.15 23.60
CA ALA A 498 -24.19 12.75 22.34
C ALA A 498 -25.16 13.03 21.18
N PRO A 499 -24.65 13.28 19.95
CA PRO A 499 -25.50 13.45 18.78
C PRO A 499 -26.42 12.24 18.63
N GLN A 500 -27.73 12.48 18.51
CA GLN A 500 -28.69 11.38 18.39
C GLN A 500 -28.36 10.50 17.19
N GLU A 501 -27.92 11.07 16.07
CA GLU A 501 -27.46 10.29 14.91
C GLU A 501 -26.23 9.39 15.16
N ALA A 502 -25.43 9.68 16.20
CA ALA A 502 -24.27 8.86 16.55
C ALA A 502 -24.68 7.61 17.34
N ILE A 503 -25.59 7.79 18.31
CA ILE A 503 -25.97 6.74 19.26
C ILE A 503 -27.28 6.01 18.89
N ASN A 504 -28.14 6.63 18.08
CA ASN A 504 -29.42 6.09 17.65
C ASN A 504 -29.24 5.02 16.54
N ARG A 505 -28.50 3.95 16.86
CA ARG A 505 -28.14 2.89 15.93
C ARG A 505 -28.28 1.53 16.60
N TRP A 506 -28.72 0.54 15.83
CA TRP A 506 -28.72 -0.86 16.25
C TRP A 506 -27.47 -1.58 15.77
N ASN A 507 -26.94 -2.49 16.58
CA ASN A 507 -25.78 -3.34 16.26
C ASN A 507 -24.52 -2.56 15.84
N HIS A 508 -24.37 -1.32 16.32
CA HIS A 508 -23.12 -0.57 16.17
C HIS A 508 -22.02 -1.18 17.04
N GLN A 509 -20.76 -0.92 16.70
CA GLN A 509 -19.60 -1.29 17.51
C GLN A 509 -18.90 -0.03 18.00
N VAL A 510 -18.58 0.01 19.29
CA VAL A 510 -17.84 1.09 19.93
C VAL A 510 -16.47 0.56 20.34
N VAL A 511 -15.42 1.24 19.89
CA VAL A 511 -14.04 0.83 20.13
C VAL A 511 -13.17 2.03 20.50
N ALA A 512 -12.31 1.83 21.49
CA ALA A 512 -11.23 2.76 21.78
C ALA A 512 -10.00 2.41 20.92
N HIS A 513 -9.55 3.35 20.09
CA HIS A 513 -8.44 3.14 19.17
C HIS A 513 -7.66 4.44 18.95
N LYS A 514 -6.33 4.39 19.14
CA LYS A 514 -5.41 5.52 18.94
C LYS A 514 -5.88 6.83 19.63
N GLY A 515 -6.27 6.73 20.90
CA GLY A 515 -6.72 7.89 21.69
C GLY A 515 -8.08 8.46 21.25
N ARG A 516 -8.84 7.73 20.42
CA ARG A 516 -10.20 8.08 20.01
C ARG A 516 -11.18 7.01 20.41
N MET A 517 -12.38 7.43 20.76
CA MET A 517 -13.56 6.59 20.79
C MET A 517 -14.23 6.62 19.42
N LEU A 518 -14.48 5.45 18.84
CA LEU A 518 -15.08 5.31 17.52
C LEU A 518 -16.40 4.55 17.64
N ILE A 519 -17.47 5.09 17.05
CA ILE A 519 -18.72 4.37 16.79
C ILE A 519 -18.72 4.00 15.31
N ILE A 520 -18.62 2.71 15.05
CA ILE A 520 -18.46 2.12 13.71
C ILE A 520 -19.63 1.20 13.43
N SER A 521 -20.09 1.21 12.18
CA SER A 521 -21.18 0.37 11.70
C SER A 521 -22.52 0.62 12.43
N GLY A 522 -23.47 -0.30 12.24
CA GLY A 522 -24.83 -0.19 12.76
C GLY A 522 -25.75 0.61 11.84
N GLN A 523 -27.03 0.26 11.83
CA GLN A 523 -28.01 0.83 10.91
C GLN A 523 -28.84 1.94 11.57
N MET A 524 -29.06 3.01 10.80
CA MET A 524 -30.24 3.87 10.88
C MET A 524 -30.99 3.75 9.55
N ILE A 525 -32.29 4.06 9.56
CA ILE A 525 -33.20 4.05 8.40
C ILE A 525 -32.67 4.90 7.20
N SER A 526 -31.61 5.70 7.36
CA SER A 526 -31.09 6.62 6.32
C SER A 526 -29.57 6.82 6.16
N ASN A 527 -28.67 6.11 6.88
CA ASN A 527 -27.21 6.43 6.86
C ASN A 527 -26.26 5.22 6.95
N SER A 528 -26.12 4.45 5.86
CA SER A 528 -25.02 3.48 5.70
C SER A 528 -23.68 4.19 5.49
N GLY A 529 -22.60 3.71 6.14
CA GLY A 529 -21.23 4.20 5.90
C GLY A 529 -20.78 5.44 6.67
N VAL A 530 -21.50 5.89 7.70
CA VAL A 530 -21.07 7.00 8.57
C VAL A 530 -20.45 6.46 9.86
N ILE A 531 -19.29 7.00 10.27
CA ILE A 531 -18.70 6.76 11.59
C ILE A 531 -18.70 8.04 12.42
N TYR A 532 -18.63 7.87 13.74
CA TYR A 532 -18.46 8.98 14.66
C TYR A 532 -17.22 8.78 15.50
N SER A 533 -16.38 9.80 15.61
CA SER A 533 -15.18 9.78 16.43
C SER A 533 -15.22 10.86 17.50
N SER A 534 -14.65 10.56 18.66
CA SER A 534 -14.48 11.51 19.76
C SER A 534 -13.13 11.35 20.44
N MET A 535 -12.46 12.46 20.73
CA MET A 535 -11.21 12.49 21.50
C MET A 535 -11.46 12.45 23.01
N ASP A 536 -12.66 12.80 23.47
CA ASP A 536 -12.98 13.00 24.88
C ASP A 536 -14.29 12.29 25.32
N GLY A 537 -14.97 11.61 24.40
CA GLY A 537 -16.28 10.97 24.60
C GLY A 537 -17.46 11.95 24.64
N MET A 538 -17.22 13.26 24.52
CA MET A 538 -18.22 14.32 24.66
C MET A 538 -18.46 15.07 23.35
N ARG A 539 -17.38 15.36 22.61
CA ARG A 539 -17.42 16.05 21.32
C ARG A 539 -17.24 15.05 20.20
N TRP A 540 -18.21 15.01 19.30
CA TRP A 540 -18.28 13.99 18.25
C TRP A 540 -18.11 14.62 16.87
N GLU A 541 -17.27 14.00 16.06
CA GLU A 541 -17.04 14.34 14.67
C GLU A 541 -17.68 13.28 13.78
N ARG A 542 -18.39 13.71 12.74
CA ARG A 542 -19.00 12.83 11.73
C ARG A 542 -17.99 12.60 10.62
N GLU A 543 -17.72 11.34 10.31
CA GLU A 543 -16.79 10.95 9.24
C GLU A 543 -17.44 9.89 8.33
N TYR A 544 -16.85 9.65 7.15
CA TYR A 544 -17.38 8.72 6.15
C TYR A 544 -16.43 7.55 5.93
N GLN A 545 -17.00 6.34 5.85
CA GLN A 545 -16.28 5.14 5.47
C GLN A 545 -16.10 5.10 3.96
N THR A 546 -14.98 4.53 3.53
CA THR A 546 -14.80 4.09 2.15
C THR A 546 -14.44 2.61 2.16
N ASN A 547 -14.97 1.86 1.19
CA ASN A 547 -14.71 0.42 1.01
C ASN A 547 -15.12 -0.50 2.18
N HIS A 548 -15.90 -0.02 3.15
CA HIS A 548 -16.64 -0.89 4.07
C HIS A 548 -17.90 -1.42 3.34
N SER A 549 -17.70 -2.20 2.28
CA SER A 549 -18.69 -2.50 1.24
C SER A 549 -19.79 -3.49 1.64
N GLU A 550 -19.90 -3.84 2.91
CA GLU A 550 -20.94 -4.74 3.39
C GLU A 550 -21.60 -4.05 4.61
N ASN A 551 -22.90 -3.77 4.52
CA ASN A 551 -23.72 -3.43 5.69
C ASN A 551 -23.82 -4.71 6.54
N ILE A 552 -22.77 -4.98 7.32
CA ILE A 552 -22.67 -6.19 8.13
C ILE A 552 -23.32 -5.92 9.50
N THR A 553 -24.29 -6.74 9.88
CA THR A 553 -24.87 -6.79 11.23
C THR A 553 -24.19 -7.90 12.04
N ASP A 554 -24.20 -7.79 13.37
CA ASP A 554 -23.67 -8.80 14.30
C ASP A 554 -22.18 -9.16 14.12
N HIS A 555 -21.39 -8.23 13.56
CA HIS A 555 -19.93 -8.33 13.49
C HIS A 555 -19.28 -7.87 14.81
N THR A 556 -18.04 -8.30 15.03
CA THR A 556 -17.21 -7.85 16.18
C THR A 556 -16.01 -7.08 15.68
N ILE A 557 -15.74 -5.91 16.28
CA ILE A 557 -14.52 -5.14 16.03
C ILE A 557 -13.61 -5.20 17.25
N ILE A 558 -12.33 -5.54 17.04
CA ILE A 558 -11.30 -5.45 18.07
C ILE A 558 -10.11 -4.62 17.60
N THR A 559 -9.35 -4.10 18.55
CA THR A 559 -8.03 -3.53 18.31
C THR A 559 -6.97 -4.62 18.50
N HIS A 560 -6.13 -4.84 17.49
CA HIS A 560 -5.02 -5.78 17.52
C HIS A 560 -3.80 -5.20 16.79
N MET A 561 -2.63 -5.22 17.43
CA MET A 561 -1.38 -4.66 16.87
C MET A 561 -1.56 -3.26 16.26
N ASN A 562 -2.27 -2.36 16.96
CA ASN A 562 -2.55 -0.99 16.52
C ASN A 562 -3.36 -0.87 15.21
N GLN A 563 -4.14 -1.91 14.88
CA GLN A 563 -5.11 -1.94 13.79
C GLN A 563 -6.48 -2.33 14.34
N LEU A 564 -7.54 -1.90 13.66
CA LEU A 564 -8.89 -2.39 13.85
C LEU A 564 -9.11 -3.60 12.95
N LEU A 565 -9.70 -4.64 13.50
CA LEU A 565 -10.11 -5.82 12.76
C LEU A 565 -11.60 -6.08 13.00
N SER A 566 -12.36 -6.22 11.91
CA SER A 566 -13.79 -6.55 11.92
C SER A 566 -13.99 -7.98 11.42
N PHE A 567 -14.85 -8.74 12.10
CA PHE A 567 -15.01 -10.17 11.84
C PHE A 567 -16.46 -10.61 11.84
N GLY A 568 -16.77 -11.54 10.92
CA GLY A 568 -18.02 -12.27 10.87
C GLY A 568 -19.24 -11.38 10.67
N GLY A 569 -20.41 -11.87 11.05
CA GLY A 569 -21.69 -11.16 10.91
C GLY A 569 -22.51 -11.64 9.71
N ALA A 570 -23.61 -10.94 9.43
CA ALA A 570 -24.49 -11.20 8.30
C ALA A 570 -24.62 -9.96 7.42
N THR A 571 -24.70 -10.14 6.09
CA THR A 571 -25.04 -9.04 5.19
C THR A 571 -26.52 -8.71 5.33
N TYR A 572 -26.84 -7.45 5.63
CA TYR A 572 -28.22 -7.04 5.87
C TYR A 572 -29.19 -7.32 4.70
N GLU A 573 -28.72 -7.19 3.45
CA GLU A 573 -29.60 -7.31 2.27
C GLU A 573 -29.98 -8.75 1.93
N THR A 574 -29.17 -9.73 2.36
CA THR A 574 -29.34 -11.13 1.95
C THR A 574 -29.31 -12.10 3.13
N ASP A 575 -29.16 -11.60 4.36
CA ASP A 575 -28.92 -12.38 5.60
C ASP A 575 -27.83 -13.45 5.46
N ASN A 576 -26.88 -13.25 4.55
CA ASN A 576 -25.83 -14.24 4.31
C ASN A 576 -24.72 -14.04 5.33
N LEU A 577 -24.43 -15.11 6.08
CA LEU A 577 -23.29 -15.13 6.97
C LEU A 577 -22.00 -14.89 6.19
N THR A 578 -21.10 -14.09 6.76
CA THR A 578 -19.80 -13.80 6.17
C THR A 578 -18.66 -14.37 7.02
N THR A 579 -17.61 -14.85 6.36
CA THR A 579 -16.32 -15.20 6.99
C THR A 579 -15.27 -14.13 6.78
N ASN A 580 -15.68 -12.98 6.22
CA ASN A 580 -14.77 -11.90 5.89
C ASN A 580 -14.10 -11.36 7.16
N VAL A 581 -12.83 -11.05 7.01
CA VAL A 581 -12.07 -10.25 7.97
C VAL A 581 -11.75 -8.94 7.29
N LEU A 582 -12.10 -7.82 7.90
CA LEU A 582 -11.74 -6.48 7.40
C LEU A 582 -10.72 -5.86 8.34
N GLN A 583 -9.76 -5.13 7.78
CA GLN A 583 -8.74 -4.39 8.52
C GLN A 583 -8.82 -2.90 8.24
N SER A 584 -8.63 -2.08 9.27
CA SER A 584 -8.51 -0.64 9.15
C SER A 584 -7.49 -0.06 10.13
N ALA A 585 -6.70 0.90 9.67
CA ALA A 585 -5.77 1.61 10.53
C ALA A 585 -6.45 2.70 11.37
N ASP A 586 -7.58 3.23 10.92
CA ASP A 586 -8.20 4.47 11.41
C ASP A 586 -9.73 4.40 11.59
N GLY A 587 -10.37 3.34 11.13
CA GLY A 587 -11.82 3.12 11.16
C GLY A 587 -12.57 3.66 9.93
N LYS A 588 -11.89 4.39 9.03
CA LYS A 588 -12.45 5.02 7.82
C LYS A 588 -12.26 4.15 6.60
N TYR A 589 -11.03 3.69 6.40
CA TYR A 589 -10.64 2.90 5.24
C TYR A 589 -10.54 1.44 5.64
N TRP A 590 -11.42 0.62 5.10
CA TRP A 590 -11.43 -0.82 5.37
C TRP A 590 -10.96 -1.59 4.15
N LYS A 591 -10.02 -2.51 4.38
CA LYS A 591 -9.60 -3.48 3.39
C LYS A 591 -9.98 -4.88 3.84
N LYS A 592 -10.53 -5.67 2.92
CA LYS A 592 -10.78 -7.09 3.17
C LYS A 592 -9.45 -7.83 3.22
N LEU A 593 -9.21 -8.54 4.31
CA LEU A 593 -8.11 -9.48 4.43
C LEU A 593 -8.51 -10.78 3.73
N THR A 594 -7.72 -11.16 2.73
CA THR A 594 -7.80 -12.47 2.09
C THR A 594 -6.42 -13.12 2.14
N PRO A 595 -6.33 -14.46 2.17
CA PRO A 595 -5.05 -15.15 2.02
C PRO A 595 -4.54 -15.14 0.56
N TYR A 596 -5.30 -14.52 -0.36
CA TYR A 596 -4.98 -14.38 -1.79
C TYR A 596 -4.05 -13.18 -2.06
N ALA A 597 -4.01 -12.70 -3.31
CA ALA A 597 -3.19 -11.55 -3.69
C ALA A 597 -3.61 -10.25 -2.97
N ASP A 598 -2.64 -9.36 -2.72
CA ASP A 598 -2.86 -8.10 -2.00
C ASP A 598 -3.74 -7.10 -2.75
N PHE A 599 -3.83 -7.22 -4.08
CA PHE A 599 -4.64 -6.31 -4.88
C PHE A 599 -6.14 -6.60 -4.69
N PRO A 600 -7.00 -5.56 -4.74
CA PRO A 600 -8.45 -5.73 -4.65
C PRO A 600 -9.02 -6.65 -5.75
N ALA A 601 -9.99 -7.48 -5.36
CA ALA A 601 -10.73 -8.34 -6.29
C ALA A 601 -11.36 -7.54 -7.44
N ARG A 602 -11.21 -8.03 -8.67
CA ARG A 602 -11.59 -7.32 -9.90
C ARG A 602 -12.02 -8.27 -11.02
N SER A 603 -12.96 -7.82 -11.83
CA SER A 603 -13.24 -8.37 -13.17
C SER A 603 -12.60 -7.47 -14.23
N GLU A 604 -12.78 -7.81 -15.51
CA GLU A 604 -12.10 -7.14 -16.63
C GLU A 604 -10.60 -6.94 -16.38
N THR A 605 -9.99 -7.91 -15.69
CA THR A 605 -8.62 -7.81 -15.19
C THR A 605 -7.71 -7.48 -16.37
N GLN A 606 -6.73 -6.59 -16.18
CA GLN A 606 -5.68 -6.38 -17.18
C GLN A 606 -4.34 -6.62 -16.52
N ALA A 607 -3.53 -7.45 -17.15
CA ALA A 607 -2.24 -7.87 -16.62
C ALA A 607 -1.23 -8.13 -17.74
N VAL A 608 0.04 -7.91 -17.45
CA VAL A 608 1.13 -8.14 -18.40
C VAL A 608 2.41 -8.57 -17.69
N SER A 609 3.27 -9.33 -18.38
CA SER A 609 4.62 -9.65 -17.94
C SER A 609 5.59 -8.65 -18.56
N PHE A 610 6.33 -7.91 -17.74
CA PHE A 610 7.27 -6.88 -18.18
C PHE A 610 8.40 -6.71 -17.16
N ASN A 611 9.64 -6.57 -17.64
CA ASN A 611 10.84 -6.42 -16.79
C ASN A 611 10.93 -7.44 -15.64
N ASN A 612 10.73 -8.72 -15.97
CA ASN A 612 10.76 -9.83 -15.00
C ASN A 612 9.77 -9.66 -13.82
N GLN A 613 8.64 -9.00 -14.08
CA GLN A 613 7.55 -8.84 -13.12
C GLN A 613 6.20 -9.03 -13.81
N LEU A 614 5.24 -9.48 -13.02
CA LEU A 614 3.82 -9.40 -13.32
C LEU A 614 3.31 -8.02 -12.94
N TRP A 615 2.48 -7.44 -13.79
CA TRP A 615 1.80 -6.17 -13.56
C TRP A 615 0.29 -6.39 -13.68
N VAL A 616 -0.49 -5.83 -12.76
CA VAL A 616 -1.95 -5.73 -12.81
C VAL A 616 -2.30 -4.25 -12.76
N ILE A 617 -2.99 -3.76 -13.78
CA ILE A 617 -3.28 -2.33 -13.96
C ILE A 617 -4.76 -2.15 -14.22
N GLY A 618 -5.46 -1.45 -13.33
CA GLY A 618 -6.90 -1.20 -13.44
C GLY A 618 -7.74 -2.48 -13.49
N GLY A 619 -8.86 -2.44 -14.23
CA GLY A 619 -9.82 -3.54 -14.36
C GLY A 619 -11.10 -3.29 -13.57
N GLY A 620 -12.25 -3.37 -14.25
CA GLY A 620 -13.52 -2.93 -13.71
C GLY A 620 -13.44 -1.49 -13.19
N ASP A 621 -13.90 -1.25 -11.97
CA ASP A 621 -13.92 0.06 -11.34
C ASP A 621 -12.56 0.51 -10.74
N LYS A 622 -11.47 -0.24 -10.97
CA LYS A 622 -10.15 0.02 -10.37
C LYS A 622 -9.26 0.89 -11.27
N ASN A 623 -8.42 1.70 -10.63
CA ASN A 623 -7.41 2.55 -11.27
C ASN A 623 -6.03 2.44 -10.60
N ASP A 624 -5.80 1.34 -9.91
CA ASP A 624 -4.58 1.04 -9.18
C ASP A 624 -3.59 0.25 -10.06
N VAL A 625 -2.32 0.28 -9.66
CA VAL A 625 -1.24 -0.45 -10.32
C VAL A 625 -0.54 -1.33 -9.29
N TRP A 626 -0.45 -2.62 -9.59
CA TRP A 626 0.17 -3.62 -8.73
C TRP A 626 1.24 -4.39 -9.48
N SER A 627 2.32 -4.70 -8.79
CA SER A 627 3.43 -5.49 -9.32
C SER A 627 3.75 -6.68 -8.45
N SER A 628 4.23 -7.76 -9.06
CA SER A 628 4.73 -8.93 -8.33
C SER A 628 5.84 -9.64 -9.11
N ILE A 629 6.90 -10.03 -8.42
CA ILE A 629 7.97 -10.87 -8.99
C ILE A 629 7.55 -12.35 -9.01
N ASN A 630 6.71 -12.77 -8.06
CA ASN A 630 6.43 -14.19 -7.81
C ASN A 630 4.96 -14.57 -8.02
N GLY A 631 4.06 -13.62 -8.26
CA GLY A 631 2.62 -13.84 -8.42
C GLY A 631 1.85 -14.11 -7.11
N ILE A 632 2.51 -14.18 -5.96
CA ILE A 632 1.91 -14.46 -4.65
C ILE A 632 1.82 -13.17 -3.82
N THR A 633 2.94 -12.48 -3.65
CA THR A 633 3.02 -11.23 -2.88
C THR A 633 2.98 -10.07 -3.85
N TRP A 634 2.09 -9.10 -3.64
CA TRP A 634 1.86 -8.00 -4.57
C TRP A 634 2.13 -6.66 -3.90
N LYS A 635 2.75 -5.75 -4.64
CA LYS A 635 3.08 -4.39 -4.18
C LYS A 635 2.33 -3.37 -5.03
N GLU A 636 1.56 -2.52 -4.37
CA GLU A 636 0.94 -1.35 -5.00
C GLU A 636 2.01 -0.31 -5.37
N SER A 637 1.92 0.22 -6.58
CA SER A 637 2.76 1.33 -7.01
C SER A 637 2.18 2.65 -6.47
N ILE A 638 2.87 3.25 -5.52
CA ILE A 638 2.48 4.52 -4.90
C ILE A 638 3.11 5.65 -5.73
N GLY A 639 2.54 5.97 -6.88
CA GLY A 639 3.07 7.02 -7.76
C GLY A 639 1.96 7.60 -8.64
N ASN A 640 1.53 8.82 -8.30
CA ASN A 640 0.55 9.71 -8.96
C ASN A 640 -0.69 9.07 -9.63
N ASN A 641 -1.86 9.56 -9.21
CA ASN A 641 -3.20 9.29 -9.75
C ASN A 641 -3.28 9.50 -11.29
N MET A 642 -2.80 8.56 -12.11
CA MET A 642 -2.69 8.74 -13.56
C MET A 642 -3.95 8.41 -14.34
N PHE A 643 -4.86 7.61 -13.79
CA PHE A 643 -6.18 7.41 -14.39
C PHE A 643 -7.18 8.24 -13.59
N SER A 644 -7.49 9.43 -14.09
CA SER A 644 -8.59 10.23 -13.55
C SER A 644 -9.90 9.50 -13.86
N LYS A 645 -10.36 8.69 -12.91
CA LYS A 645 -11.61 7.88 -12.91
C LYS A 645 -11.51 6.49 -13.57
N LYS A 646 -12.47 5.64 -13.17
CA LYS A 646 -12.68 4.19 -13.42
C LYS A 646 -12.30 3.69 -14.82
N TRP A 647 -11.03 3.34 -15.06
CA TRP A 647 -10.50 2.93 -16.37
C TRP A 647 -10.96 1.51 -16.77
N ASN A 648 -12.14 1.39 -17.39
CA ASN A 648 -12.67 0.08 -17.75
C ASN A 648 -12.07 -0.43 -19.08
N SER A 649 -11.55 -1.66 -19.04
CA SER A 649 -11.14 -2.44 -20.22
C SER A 649 -10.15 -1.78 -21.21
N PRO A 650 -9.04 -1.15 -20.76
CA PRO A 650 -7.92 -0.89 -21.68
C PRO A 650 -7.29 -2.21 -22.15
N SER A 651 -6.76 -2.26 -23.36
CA SER A 651 -5.92 -3.40 -23.77
C SER A 651 -4.48 -3.15 -23.35
N LEU A 652 -3.92 -4.04 -22.52
CA LEU A 652 -2.51 -3.99 -22.13
C LEU A 652 -1.64 -4.89 -23.00
N VAL A 653 -0.49 -4.36 -23.42
CA VAL A 653 0.48 -5.09 -24.25
C VAL A 653 1.90 -4.56 -24.01
N THR A 654 2.91 -5.42 -24.14
CA THR A 654 4.32 -4.99 -24.14
C THR A 654 4.80 -4.79 -25.57
N PHE A 655 5.34 -3.60 -25.86
CA PHE A 655 5.85 -3.26 -27.18
C PHE A 655 6.99 -2.25 -27.07
N LYS A 656 8.08 -2.47 -27.82
CA LYS A 656 9.27 -1.60 -27.84
C LYS A 656 9.77 -1.22 -26.44
N ASN A 657 9.92 -2.22 -25.56
CA ASN A 657 10.40 -2.07 -24.19
C ASN A 657 9.57 -1.11 -23.30
N LYS A 658 8.26 -1.03 -23.56
CA LYS A 658 7.29 -0.34 -22.71
C LYS A 658 6.06 -1.22 -22.53
N ILE A 659 5.33 -0.97 -21.44
CA ILE A 659 3.93 -1.36 -21.32
C ILE A 659 3.10 -0.30 -22.04
N TRP A 660 2.15 -0.74 -22.86
CA TRP A 660 1.17 0.12 -23.53
C TRP A 660 -0.21 -0.23 -23.04
N ALA A 661 -1.01 0.80 -22.80
CA ALA A 661 -2.43 0.69 -22.54
C ALA A 661 -3.19 1.49 -23.60
N VAL A 662 -4.02 0.78 -24.35
CA VAL A 662 -4.66 1.32 -25.56
C VAL A 662 -6.18 1.25 -25.39
N GLY A 663 -6.85 2.39 -25.46
CA GLY A 663 -8.30 2.53 -25.36
C GLY A 663 -8.85 2.31 -23.95
N GLY A 664 -10.08 1.79 -23.87
CA GLY A 664 -10.87 1.71 -22.64
C GLY A 664 -11.90 2.84 -22.55
N SER A 665 -12.95 2.67 -21.73
CA SER A 665 -14.06 3.64 -21.63
C SER A 665 -14.57 3.81 -20.20
N ASN A 666 -14.77 5.07 -19.82
CA ASN A 666 -15.39 5.48 -18.56
C ASN A 666 -16.64 6.27 -18.95
N PHE A 667 -17.83 5.80 -18.57
CA PHE A 667 -19.15 6.25 -19.05
C PHE A 667 -19.46 7.77 -19.01
N ASP A 668 -18.56 8.64 -18.54
CA ASP A 668 -18.83 10.05 -18.27
C ASP A 668 -17.87 11.08 -18.91
N ASP A 669 -16.67 10.72 -19.43
CA ASP A 669 -15.80 11.58 -20.27
C ASP A 669 -14.38 10.96 -20.40
N ASN A 670 -14.02 10.44 -21.60
CA ASN A 670 -12.68 10.61 -22.21
C ASN A 670 -12.57 9.94 -23.61
N PRO A 671 -11.62 10.39 -24.48
CA PRO A 671 -11.39 9.89 -25.84
C PRO A 671 -10.63 8.56 -25.91
N SER A 672 -10.32 8.11 -27.13
CA SER A 672 -9.45 6.98 -27.49
C SER A 672 -8.00 7.15 -27.01
N GLU A 673 -7.79 7.17 -25.70
CA GLU A 673 -6.49 7.42 -25.10
C GLU A 673 -5.48 6.28 -25.30
N VAL A 674 -4.21 6.66 -25.40
CA VAL A 674 -3.07 5.74 -25.40
C VAL A 674 -2.03 6.20 -24.39
N TRP A 675 -1.65 5.27 -23.51
CA TRP A 675 -0.67 5.49 -22.46
C TRP A 675 0.48 4.50 -22.60
N SER A 676 1.68 4.92 -22.21
CA SER A 676 2.84 4.04 -22.14
C SER A 676 3.60 4.19 -20.82
N SER A 677 4.30 3.13 -20.43
CA SER A 677 5.20 3.14 -19.28
C SER A 677 6.49 2.38 -19.56
N PRO A 678 7.67 2.98 -19.32
CA PRO A 678 8.95 2.30 -19.48
C PRO A 678 9.29 1.35 -18.31
N ASP A 679 8.58 1.46 -17.17
CA ASP A 679 8.93 0.76 -15.94
C ASP A 679 7.72 0.19 -15.16
N GLY A 680 6.50 0.43 -15.65
CA GLY A 680 5.24 0.08 -15.01
C GLY A 680 4.76 1.05 -13.92
N ASN A 681 5.60 1.98 -13.46
CA ASN A 681 5.30 2.92 -12.38
C ASN A 681 5.05 4.34 -12.90
N ILE A 682 5.83 4.79 -13.87
CA ILE A 682 5.72 6.12 -14.48
C ILE A 682 4.98 5.95 -15.79
N TRP A 683 3.80 6.56 -15.93
CA TRP A 683 3.02 6.51 -17.15
C TRP A 683 3.01 7.86 -17.85
N THR A 684 3.06 7.81 -19.17
CA THR A 684 2.99 8.97 -20.06
C THR A 684 1.77 8.80 -20.94
N GLN A 685 0.90 9.83 -20.98
CA GLN A 685 -0.15 9.91 -21.98
C GLN A 685 0.50 10.23 -23.32
N GLU A 686 0.62 9.23 -24.20
CA GLU A 686 1.24 9.40 -25.52
C GLU A 686 0.25 10.07 -26.47
N THR A 687 -1.04 9.71 -26.36
CA THR A 687 -2.12 10.30 -27.17
C THR A 687 -3.38 10.46 -26.33
N ALA A 688 -3.94 11.68 -26.27
CA ALA A 688 -5.22 11.93 -25.61
C ALA A 688 -6.42 11.48 -26.47
N GLN A 689 -6.29 11.53 -27.80
CA GLN A 689 -7.31 11.07 -28.74
C GLN A 689 -6.63 10.44 -29.97
N ALA A 690 -6.59 9.11 -30.01
CA ALA A 690 -6.09 8.37 -31.17
C ALA A 690 -7.09 8.38 -32.34
N GLU A 691 -6.62 7.98 -33.52
CA GLU A 691 -7.38 8.01 -34.77
C GLU A 691 -8.56 7.02 -34.81
N PHE A 692 -8.52 5.98 -33.98
CA PHE A 692 -9.64 5.05 -33.81
C PHE A 692 -10.71 5.63 -32.88
N SER A 693 -11.98 5.22 -33.07
CA SER A 693 -13.09 5.66 -32.22
C SER A 693 -12.93 5.20 -30.78
N ARG A 694 -13.42 5.99 -29.81
CA ARG A 694 -13.50 5.60 -28.40
C ARG A 694 -14.20 4.24 -28.28
N ARG A 695 -13.58 3.27 -27.62
CA ARG A 695 -14.10 1.89 -27.61
C ARG A 695 -13.64 1.12 -26.37
N ARG A 696 -14.41 0.08 -26.04
CA ARG A 696 -14.12 -0.92 -25.00
C ARG A 696 -14.10 -2.33 -25.56
N TYR A 697 -13.47 -3.25 -24.83
CA TYR A 697 -13.33 -4.67 -25.18
C TYR A 697 -12.61 -4.95 -26.51
N GLN A 698 -11.94 -3.94 -27.08
CA GLN A 698 -11.01 -4.10 -28.17
C GLN A 698 -9.87 -5.04 -27.76
N GLN A 699 -9.30 -5.72 -28.74
CA GLN A 699 -8.10 -6.53 -28.54
C GLN A 699 -6.91 -5.85 -29.20
N VAL A 700 -5.77 -5.82 -28.50
CA VAL A 700 -4.51 -5.28 -29.04
C VAL A 700 -3.40 -6.31 -28.87
N VAL A 701 -2.66 -6.59 -29.94
CA VAL A 701 -1.56 -7.57 -29.94
C VAL A 701 -0.36 -7.04 -30.73
N VAL A 702 0.84 -7.50 -30.39
CA VAL A 702 2.04 -7.29 -31.21
C VAL A 702 2.14 -8.40 -32.25
N HIS A 703 2.23 -8.01 -33.52
CA HIS A 703 2.48 -8.92 -34.63
C HIS A 703 3.35 -8.24 -35.69
N ASN A 704 4.38 -8.94 -36.17
CA ASN A 704 5.37 -8.41 -37.12
C ASN A 704 5.92 -7.03 -36.71
N ASN A 705 6.30 -6.90 -35.43
CA ASN A 705 6.87 -5.68 -34.81
C ASN A 705 5.97 -4.44 -34.92
N GLN A 706 4.66 -4.63 -34.96
CA GLN A 706 3.65 -3.57 -34.96
C GLN A 706 2.53 -3.92 -34.00
N LEU A 707 1.83 -2.91 -33.49
CA LEU A 707 0.61 -3.07 -32.71
C LEU A 707 -0.58 -3.18 -33.65
N TRP A 708 -1.47 -4.12 -33.36
CA TRP A 708 -2.70 -4.32 -34.12
C TRP A 708 -3.90 -4.29 -33.19
N LEU A 709 -4.90 -3.48 -33.53
CA LEU A 709 -6.16 -3.33 -32.78
C LEU A 709 -7.32 -3.90 -33.59
N TYR A 710 -8.16 -4.70 -32.92
CA TYR A 710 -9.31 -5.37 -33.52
C TYR A 710 -10.59 -5.16 -32.73
N GLY A 711 -11.65 -4.82 -33.46
CA GLY A 711 -13.03 -4.82 -33.01
C GLY A 711 -13.27 -3.96 -31.77
N GLY A 712 -14.10 -4.47 -30.85
CA GLY A 712 -14.58 -3.75 -29.68
C GLY A 712 -15.98 -3.17 -29.88
N LEU A 713 -16.38 -2.31 -28.96
CA LEU A 713 -17.68 -1.64 -28.94
C LEU A 713 -17.49 -0.14 -28.77
N ASP A 714 -18.01 0.63 -29.71
CA ASP A 714 -18.12 2.09 -29.65
C ASP A 714 -19.59 2.55 -29.64
N ASP A 715 -19.83 3.85 -29.81
CA ASP A 715 -21.19 4.40 -29.82
C ASP A 715 -22.04 3.96 -31.02
N SER A 716 -21.40 3.54 -32.11
CA SER A 716 -22.08 3.05 -33.32
C SER A 716 -22.43 1.57 -33.22
N GLY A 717 -21.78 0.84 -32.32
CA GLY A 717 -22.07 -0.57 -32.04
C GLY A 717 -20.81 -1.43 -31.99
N ILE A 718 -21.00 -2.73 -32.21
CA ILE A 718 -19.93 -3.72 -32.16
C ILE A 718 -19.17 -3.70 -33.50
N LEU A 719 -17.85 -3.56 -33.43
CA LEU A 719 -16.96 -3.33 -34.56
C LEU A 719 -16.21 -4.60 -35.01
N ASN A 720 -15.80 -4.62 -36.28
CA ASN A 720 -14.87 -5.56 -36.90
C ASN A 720 -13.81 -4.84 -37.76
N ASP A 721 -13.50 -3.59 -37.43
CA ASP A 721 -12.44 -2.83 -38.07
C ASP A 721 -11.06 -3.28 -37.58
N VAL A 722 -10.03 -3.01 -38.39
CA VAL A 722 -8.64 -3.36 -38.11
C VAL A 722 -7.74 -2.14 -38.24
N TRP A 723 -6.99 -1.87 -37.17
CA TRP A 723 -6.03 -0.78 -37.10
C TRP A 723 -4.63 -1.31 -36.82
N VAL A 724 -3.62 -0.61 -37.34
CA VAL A 724 -2.22 -0.90 -37.08
C VAL A 724 -1.48 0.35 -36.63
N SER A 725 -0.53 0.19 -35.72
CA SER A 725 0.40 1.24 -35.33
C SER A 725 1.84 0.70 -35.27
N PRO A 726 2.80 1.34 -35.97
CA PRO A 726 4.20 0.94 -35.91
C PRO A 726 4.90 1.44 -34.64
N ASP A 727 4.35 2.42 -33.92
CA ASP A 727 4.98 3.08 -32.77
C ASP A 727 4.10 3.17 -31.52
N GLY A 728 2.83 2.78 -31.62
CA GLY A 728 1.82 2.88 -30.57
C GLY A 728 1.11 4.23 -30.52
N VAL A 729 1.57 5.22 -31.28
CA VAL A 729 1.04 6.60 -31.26
C VAL A 729 0.23 6.88 -32.51
N ASN A 730 0.77 6.57 -33.69
CA ASN A 730 0.13 6.83 -34.98
C ASN A 730 -0.64 5.59 -35.43
N TRP A 731 -1.97 5.67 -35.52
CA TRP A 731 -2.83 4.55 -35.91
C TRP A 731 -3.39 4.71 -37.32
N THR A 732 -3.32 3.65 -38.12
CA THR A 732 -3.87 3.61 -39.48
C THR A 732 -4.89 2.49 -39.62
N ARG A 733 -6.11 2.82 -40.08
CA ARG A 733 -7.14 1.83 -40.40
C ARG A 733 -6.74 1.07 -41.67
N LYS A 734 -6.55 -0.25 -41.55
CA LYS A 734 -6.21 -1.13 -42.69
C LYS A 734 -7.41 -1.84 -43.27
N VAL A 735 -8.40 -2.14 -42.44
CA VAL A 735 -9.64 -2.81 -42.86
C VAL A 735 -10.80 -2.08 -42.22
N GLU A 736 -11.77 -1.67 -43.03
CA GLU A 736 -12.99 -1.01 -42.54
C GLU A 736 -14.02 -2.03 -42.02
N ASN A 737 -14.21 -3.13 -42.76
CA ASN A 737 -15.07 -4.25 -42.37
C ASN A 737 -14.34 -5.56 -42.66
N ALA A 738 -13.85 -6.24 -41.63
CA ALA A 738 -13.26 -7.57 -41.80
C ALA A 738 -14.34 -8.62 -42.15
N PRO A 739 -13.97 -9.77 -42.75
CA PRO A 739 -14.95 -10.79 -43.13
C PRO A 739 -15.61 -11.49 -41.93
N PHE A 740 -14.99 -11.45 -40.74
CA PHE A 740 -15.61 -11.94 -39.52
C PHE A 740 -16.64 -10.93 -38.97
N PRO A 741 -17.72 -11.42 -38.31
CA PRO A 741 -18.67 -10.56 -37.62
C PRO A 741 -18.01 -9.70 -36.52
N GLY A 742 -18.51 -8.47 -36.35
CA GLY A 742 -18.13 -7.60 -35.24
C GLY A 742 -18.33 -8.29 -33.91
N ARG A 743 -17.32 -8.22 -33.02
CA ARG A 743 -17.34 -8.94 -31.74
C ARG A 743 -16.60 -8.22 -30.63
N VAL A 744 -17.03 -8.48 -29.40
CA VAL A 744 -16.36 -8.09 -28.15
C VAL A 744 -15.91 -9.30 -27.37
N LYS A 745 -14.96 -9.10 -26.44
CA LYS A 745 -14.49 -10.13 -25.50
C LYS A 745 -14.03 -11.43 -26.19
N SER A 746 -13.53 -11.32 -27.43
CA SER A 746 -12.84 -12.37 -28.16
C SER A 746 -11.39 -12.45 -27.71
N ALA A 747 -10.72 -13.58 -27.97
CA ALA A 747 -9.28 -13.68 -27.81
C ALA A 747 -8.58 -13.37 -29.14
N LEU A 748 -7.50 -12.58 -29.08
CA LEU A 748 -6.64 -12.29 -30.22
C LEU A 748 -5.18 -12.55 -29.82
N ILE A 749 -4.47 -13.35 -30.62
CA ILE A 749 -3.08 -13.71 -30.32
C ILE A 749 -2.22 -13.85 -31.58
N SER A 750 -0.94 -13.48 -31.48
CA SER A 750 0.08 -13.79 -32.48
C SER A 750 0.77 -15.11 -32.13
N TYR A 751 0.66 -16.11 -32.99
CA TYR A 751 1.24 -17.44 -32.79
C TYR A 751 1.60 -18.07 -34.14
N ASN A 752 2.78 -18.69 -34.22
CA ASN A 752 3.32 -19.29 -35.46
C ASN A 752 3.23 -18.36 -36.69
N ASN A 753 3.69 -17.12 -36.53
CA ASN A 753 3.69 -16.07 -37.57
C ASN A 753 2.31 -15.75 -38.17
N ARG A 754 1.24 -16.01 -37.42
CA ARG A 754 -0.13 -15.62 -37.77
C ARG A 754 -0.83 -14.98 -36.59
N LEU A 755 -1.78 -14.12 -36.90
CA LEU A 755 -2.80 -13.64 -35.97
C LEU A 755 -3.93 -14.66 -35.93
N TRP A 756 -4.47 -14.90 -34.74
CA TRP A 756 -5.58 -15.80 -34.47
C TRP A 756 -6.65 -15.05 -33.69
N LEU A 757 -7.87 -15.01 -34.21
CA LEU A 757 -9.06 -14.45 -33.57
C LEU A 757 -10.00 -15.60 -33.21
N ILE A 758 -10.29 -15.75 -31.93
CA ILE A 758 -10.97 -16.93 -31.37
C ILE A 758 -12.17 -16.49 -30.54
N GLY A 759 -13.34 -17.04 -30.86
CA GLY A 759 -14.59 -16.85 -30.12
C GLY A 759 -15.03 -15.40 -29.95
N GLY A 760 -15.69 -15.09 -28.83
CA GLY A 760 -16.22 -13.75 -28.51
C GLY A 760 -17.75 -13.70 -28.54
N HIS A 761 -18.30 -12.48 -28.53
CA HIS A 761 -19.75 -12.27 -28.46
C HIS A 761 -20.22 -11.12 -29.37
N GLN A 762 -21.39 -11.30 -29.95
CA GLN A 762 -22.14 -10.28 -30.68
C GLN A 762 -23.64 -10.43 -30.42
N SER A 763 -24.28 -9.39 -29.88
CA SER A 763 -25.76 -9.27 -29.80
C SER A 763 -26.50 -10.53 -29.30
N GLY A 764 -26.03 -11.14 -28.21
CA GLY A 764 -26.60 -12.35 -27.59
C GLY A 764 -26.04 -13.67 -28.12
N LYS A 765 -25.28 -13.66 -29.22
CA LYS A 765 -24.62 -14.84 -29.78
C LYS A 765 -23.17 -14.89 -29.33
N ARG A 766 -22.74 -16.00 -28.73
CA ARG A 766 -21.32 -16.30 -28.48
C ARG A 766 -20.77 -17.14 -29.63
N PHE A 767 -19.47 -17.07 -29.86
CA PHE A 767 -18.81 -17.79 -30.94
C PHE A 767 -17.74 -18.76 -30.42
N ASN A 768 -17.49 -19.80 -31.21
CA ASN A 768 -16.33 -20.71 -31.15
C ASN A 768 -15.71 -20.90 -32.54
N ASP A 769 -15.93 -19.95 -33.46
CA ASP A 769 -15.20 -19.90 -34.72
C ASP A 769 -13.75 -19.47 -34.48
N VAL A 770 -12.87 -19.91 -35.37
CA VAL A 770 -11.45 -19.54 -35.37
C VAL A 770 -11.08 -18.94 -36.72
N TRP A 771 -10.52 -17.75 -36.67
CA TRP A 771 -10.04 -17.01 -37.83
C TRP A 771 -8.55 -16.79 -37.73
N SER A 772 -7.85 -16.84 -38.85
CA SER A 772 -6.42 -16.54 -38.90
C SER A 772 -6.05 -15.55 -40.01
N SER A 773 -4.92 -14.87 -39.83
CA SER A 773 -4.34 -13.99 -40.85
C SER A 773 -2.82 -13.90 -40.71
N ALA A 774 -2.10 -13.90 -41.83
CA ALA A 774 -0.65 -13.70 -41.84
C ALA A 774 -0.24 -12.21 -41.90
N ASP A 775 -1.13 -11.35 -42.39
CA ASP A 775 -0.88 -9.93 -42.65
C ASP A 775 -1.81 -9.00 -41.87
N GLY A 776 -2.77 -9.56 -41.11
CA GLY A 776 -3.80 -8.83 -40.37
C GLY A 776 -4.91 -8.23 -41.23
N ILE A 777 -4.84 -8.37 -42.55
CA ILE A 777 -5.73 -7.75 -43.55
C ILE A 777 -6.59 -8.82 -44.23
N THR A 778 -5.96 -9.89 -44.69
CA THR A 778 -6.60 -11.02 -45.35
C THR A 778 -6.86 -12.12 -44.33
N TRP A 779 -8.14 -12.38 -44.05
CA TRP A 779 -8.56 -13.31 -43.02
C TRP A 779 -9.16 -14.58 -43.61
N THR A 780 -8.82 -15.72 -43.01
CA THR A 780 -9.34 -17.05 -43.35
C THR A 780 -10.09 -17.60 -42.15
N GLU A 781 -11.33 -18.05 -42.36
CA GLU A 781 -12.06 -18.83 -41.37
C GLU A 781 -11.50 -20.26 -41.38
N GLU A 782 -10.72 -20.60 -40.36
CA GLU A 782 -10.06 -21.90 -40.24
C GLU A 782 -11.06 -22.94 -39.74
N THR A 783 -11.93 -22.56 -38.80
CA THR A 783 -13.04 -23.39 -38.31
C THR A 783 -14.28 -22.55 -38.08
N THR A 784 -15.44 -23.04 -38.54
CA THR A 784 -16.75 -22.43 -38.29
C THR A 784 -17.30 -22.76 -36.90
N ALA A 785 -16.84 -23.87 -36.32
CA ALA A 785 -17.13 -24.31 -34.96
C ALA A 785 -16.00 -25.22 -34.47
N ALA A 786 -15.14 -24.70 -33.58
CA ALA A 786 -14.11 -25.48 -32.91
C ALA A 786 -14.70 -26.42 -31.83
N GLU A 787 -13.86 -27.32 -31.30
CA GLU A 787 -14.27 -28.37 -30.35
C GLU A 787 -14.71 -27.83 -28.97
N PHE A 788 -14.28 -26.63 -28.60
CA PHE A 788 -14.70 -25.98 -27.36
C PHE A 788 -16.05 -25.25 -27.52
N ASN A 789 -16.81 -25.14 -26.42
CA ASN A 789 -18.08 -24.43 -26.41
C ASN A 789 -17.94 -22.95 -26.82
N ALA A 790 -18.90 -22.44 -27.60
CA ALA A 790 -18.99 -21.02 -27.93
C ALA A 790 -19.05 -20.14 -26.69
N ARG A 791 -18.13 -19.18 -26.60
CA ARG A 791 -17.85 -18.45 -25.36
C ARG A 791 -17.28 -17.05 -25.59
N SER A 792 -17.44 -16.19 -24.59
CA SER A 792 -16.87 -14.84 -24.55
C SER A 792 -16.16 -14.54 -23.23
N GLY A 793 -15.21 -13.61 -23.22
CA GLY A 793 -14.45 -13.27 -22.00
C GLY A 793 -13.49 -14.37 -21.53
N HIS A 794 -13.24 -15.36 -22.38
CA HIS A 794 -12.20 -16.38 -22.22
C HIS A 794 -10.82 -15.80 -22.56
N GLN A 795 -9.75 -16.50 -22.22
CA GLN A 795 -8.38 -16.09 -22.57
C GLN A 795 -7.68 -17.17 -23.38
N VAL A 796 -6.78 -16.74 -24.27
CA VAL A 796 -5.90 -17.62 -25.04
C VAL A 796 -4.47 -17.10 -24.94
N VAL A 797 -3.51 -17.99 -24.63
CA VAL A 797 -2.07 -17.65 -24.58
C VAL A 797 -1.21 -18.70 -25.27
N ALA A 798 -0.05 -18.29 -25.78
CA ALA A 798 0.95 -19.20 -26.31
C ALA A 798 1.90 -19.63 -25.20
N PHE A 799 1.99 -20.93 -24.93
CA PHE A 799 2.86 -21.52 -23.93
C PHE A 799 3.28 -22.93 -24.35
N ASP A 800 4.56 -23.25 -24.17
CA ASP A 800 5.14 -24.56 -24.52
C ASP A 800 4.78 -25.02 -25.96
N ASN A 801 4.96 -24.11 -26.93
CA ASN A 801 4.65 -24.33 -28.35
C ASN A 801 3.20 -24.79 -28.62
N LYS A 802 2.26 -24.30 -27.81
CA LYS A 802 0.82 -24.52 -27.99
C LYS A 802 0.06 -23.25 -27.65
N LEU A 803 -1.11 -23.10 -28.24
CA LEU A 803 -2.15 -22.22 -27.72
C LEU A 803 -2.87 -22.93 -26.57
N TRP A 804 -3.13 -22.20 -25.49
CA TRP A 804 -3.90 -22.65 -24.35
C TRP A 804 -5.12 -21.76 -24.19
N LEU A 805 -6.29 -22.33 -23.95
CA LEU A 805 -7.55 -21.64 -23.77
C LEU A 805 -8.19 -22.04 -22.44
N SER A 806 -8.71 -21.05 -21.70
CA SER A 806 -9.50 -21.33 -20.51
C SER A 806 -10.56 -20.27 -20.22
N GLY A 807 -11.60 -20.72 -19.53
CA GLY A 807 -12.68 -19.92 -18.96
C GLY A 807 -13.58 -19.26 -19.99
N GLY A 808 -14.21 -18.18 -19.57
CA GLY A 808 -15.21 -17.45 -20.35
C GLY A 808 -16.64 -17.89 -20.03
N ASP A 809 -17.57 -17.14 -20.59
CA ASP A 809 -19.01 -17.30 -20.42
C ASP A 809 -19.61 -17.97 -21.67
N ALA A 810 -20.23 -19.13 -21.48
CA ALA A 810 -20.80 -19.98 -22.52
C ALA A 810 -22.30 -19.68 -22.78
N ASN A 811 -22.88 -20.32 -23.81
CA ASN A 811 -24.26 -20.06 -24.27
C ASN A 811 -25.38 -20.35 -23.25
N ASN A 812 -25.08 -21.01 -22.14
CA ASN A 812 -26.01 -21.34 -21.05
C ASN A 812 -25.82 -20.45 -19.81
N ASP A 813 -25.10 -19.33 -19.94
CA ASP A 813 -24.71 -18.44 -18.84
C ASP A 813 -23.93 -19.16 -17.72
N GLU A 814 -23.28 -20.28 -18.07
CA GLU A 814 -22.29 -20.94 -17.21
C GLU A 814 -20.90 -20.42 -17.54
N PHE A 815 -20.17 -20.03 -16.50
CA PHE A 815 -18.75 -19.72 -16.64
C PHE A 815 -17.96 -21.02 -16.68
N GLU A 816 -17.16 -21.15 -17.72
CA GLU A 816 -16.34 -22.33 -17.95
C GLU A 816 -15.09 -22.29 -17.06
N ASN A 817 -14.56 -23.47 -16.74
CA ASN A 817 -13.26 -23.66 -16.10
C ASN A 817 -12.46 -24.79 -16.75
N ASP A 818 -12.85 -25.19 -17.96
CA ASP A 818 -12.14 -26.15 -18.78
C ASP A 818 -10.79 -25.58 -19.25
N ILE A 819 -9.88 -26.50 -19.57
CA ILE A 819 -8.56 -26.20 -20.13
C ILE A 819 -8.43 -26.91 -21.47
N TRP A 820 -8.21 -26.14 -22.53
CA TRP A 820 -7.94 -26.65 -23.87
C TRP A 820 -6.56 -26.25 -24.32
N ASN A 821 -5.96 -27.04 -25.21
CA ASN A 821 -4.80 -26.59 -25.97
C ASN A 821 -4.89 -26.98 -27.45
N SER A 822 -4.10 -26.30 -28.26
CA SER A 822 -3.95 -26.58 -29.68
C SER A 822 -2.52 -26.30 -30.13
N VAL A 823 -1.97 -27.20 -30.96
CA VAL A 823 -0.62 -27.02 -31.55
C VAL A 823 -0.66 -26.10 -32.77
N ASP A 824 -1.79 -26.03 -33.46
CA ASP A 824 -1.97 -25.38 -34.76
C ASP A 824 -3.04 -24.28 -34.77
N GLY A 825 -3.80 -24.12 -33.69
CA GLY A 825 -4.92 -23.18 -33.57
C GLY A 825 -6.23 -23.68 -34.17
N ILE A 826 -6.22 -24.83 -34.86
CA ILE A 826 -7.36 -25.37 -35.61
C ILE A 826 -8.00 -26.52 -34.83
N HIS A 827 -7.18 -27.48 -34.38
CA HIS A 827 -7.63 -28.66 -33.66
C HIS A 827 -7.40 -28.48 -32.15
N TRP A 828 -8.48 -28.48 -31.37
CA TRP A 828 -8.41 -28.25 -29.93
C TRP A 828 -8.61 -29.54 -29.13
N VAL A 829 -7.73 -29.77 -28.16
CA VAL A 829 -7.75 -30.95 -27.29
C VAL A 829 -8.05 -30.54 -25.86
N LEU A 830 -9.16 -31.06 -25.31
CA LEU A 830 -9.54 -30.89 -23.92
C LEU A 830 -8.51 -31.58 -23.02
N GLN A 831 -7.82 -30.79 -22.19
CA GLN A 831 -6.86 -31.30 -21.21
C GLN A 831 -7.56 -31.59 -19.88
N ASN A 832 -8.51 -30.75 -19.50
CA ASN A 832 -9.28 -30.91 -18.28
C ASN A 832 -10.68 -30.32 -18.45
N ASN A 833 -11.70 -31.14 -18.15
CA ASN A 833 -13.10 -30.73 -18.23
C ASN A 833 -13.53 -29.83 -17.05
N HIS A 834 -12.79 -29.86 -15.93
CA HIS A 834 -13.00 -28.98 -14.77
C HIS A 834 -11.65 -28.65 -14.13
N GLY A 835 -11.17 -27.42 -14.36
CA GLY A 835 -9.95 -26.90 -13.75
C GLY A 835 -10.00 -26.86 -12.21
N ALA A 836 -8.85 -26.62 -11.58
CA ALA A 836 -8.74 -26.52 -10.12
C ALA A 836 -9.46 -25.29 -9.51
N PHE A 837 -9.93 -24.38 -10.35
CA PHE A 837 -10.62 -23.15 -10.03
C PHE A 837 -12.09 -23.19 -10.48
N ASN A 838 -12.93 -22.34 -9.89
CA ASN A 838 -14.32 -22.21 -10.29
C ASN A 838 -14.43 -21.60 -11.69
N GLY A 839 -15.57 -21.86 -12.35
CA GLY A 839 -15.97 -21.19 -13.58
C GLY A 839 -15.75 -19.69 -13.53
N LYS A 840 -14.99 -19.13 -14.48
CA LYS A 840 -14.63 -17.70 -14.46
C LYS A 840 -14.56 -17.06 -15.84
N MET A 841 -14.91 -15.78 -15.90
CA MET A 841 -14.75 -14.93 -17.09
C MET A 841 -14.02 -13.63 -16.77
N GLU A 842 -13.54 -12.93 -17.80
CA GLU A 842 -12.86 -11.62 -17.69
C GLU A 842 -11.64 -11.62 -16.75
N HIS A 843 -11.05 -12.80 -16.57
CA HIS A 843 -9.74 -12.99 -15.96
C HIS A 843 -8.65 -12.67 -16.99
N LYS A 844 -7.39 -12.57 -16.54
CA LYS A 844 -6.24 -12.62 -17.45
C LYS A 844 -5.48 -13.91 -17.33
N MET A 845 -5.15 -14.46 -18.49
CA MET A 845 -4.17 -15.53 -18.62
C MET A 845 -2.93 -14.95 -19.28
N LEU A 846 -1.74 -15.23 -18.74
CA LEU A 846 -0.47 -14.84 -19.35
C LEU A 846 0.67 -15.77 -18.97
N VAL A 847 1.79 -15.66 -19.68
CA VAL A 847 3.03 -16.38 -19.38
C VAL A 847 4.03 -15.44 -18.73
N HIS A 848 4.62 -15.88 -17.63
CA HIS A 848 5.71 -15.20 -16.95
C HIS A 848 6.70 -16.25 -16.44
N ASN A 849 7.99 -16.07 -16.73
CA ASN A 849 9.06 -17.00 -16.30
C ASN A 849 8.74 -18.48 -16.56
N ASN A 850 8.32 -18.80 -17.79
CA ASN A 850 7.94 -20.14 -18.22
C ASN A 850 6.83 -20.79 -17.37
N THR A 851 5.95 -19.99 -16.80
CA THR A 851 4.81 -20.42 -16.00
C THR A 851 3.56 -19.70 -16.49
N LEU A 852 2.46 -20.43 -16.61
CA LEU A 852 1.14 -19.87 -16.89
C LEU A 852 0.56 -19.28 -15.61
N PHE A 853 -0.10 -18.13 -15.74
CA PHE A 853 -0.83 -17.48 -14.67
C PHE A 853 -2.27 -17.21 -15.10
N ILE A 854 -3.22 -17.40 -14.19
CA ILE A 854 -4.59 -16.88 -14.28
C ILE A 854 -4.79 -15.90 -13.13
N ILE A 855 -5.20 -14.67 -13.43
CA ILE A 855 -5.27 -13.57 -12.47
C ILE A 855 -6.67 -12.95 -12.49
N GLY A 856 -7.31 -12.90 -11.32
CA GLY A 856 -8.58 -12.22 -11.09
C GLY A 856 -9.75 -12.81 -11.89
N GLY A 857 -10.72 -11.95 -12.22
CA GLY A 857 -11.92 -12.30 -12.98
C GLY A 857 -13.17 -12.44 -12.10
N ALA A 858 -14.30 -12.66 -12.77
CA ALA A 858 -15.61 -12.87 -12.15
C ALA A 858 -15.96 -14.36 -12.10
N GLU A 859 -16.49 -14.82 -10.97
CA GLU A 859 -17.00 -16.18 -10.74
C GLU A 859 -18.50 -16.16 -10.40
N ILE A 860 -19.23 -17.24 -10.67
CA ILE A 860 -20.64 -17.37 -10.26
C ILE A 860 -20.69 -17.67 -8.76
N TYR A 861 -21.37 -16.82 -7.99
CA TYR A 861 -21.48 -16.94 -6.54
C TYR A 861 -22.79 -17.61 -6.08
N ALA A 862 -23.91 -17.34 -6.76
CA ALA A 862 -25.21 -17.96 -6.47
C ALA A 862 -25.97 -18.24 -7.76
N ARG A 863 -26.04 -19.52 -8.15
CA ARG A 863 -26.68 -19.98 -9.40
C ARG A 863 -28.16 -19.59 -9.50
N GLU A 864 -28.87 -19.51 -8.38
CA GLU A 864 -30.31 -19.18 -8.36
C GLU A 864 -30.60 -17.68 -8.51
N LEU A 865 -29.60 -16.81 -8.35
CA LEU A 865 -29.76 -15.36 -8.32
C LEU A 865 -28.92 -14.61 -9.37
N PHE A 866 -28.21 -15.32 -10.24
CA PHE A 866 -27.33 -14.76 -11.29
C PHE A 866 -26.29 -13.74 -10.79
N TYR A 867 -25.88 -13.83 -9.52
CA TYR A 867 -24.85 -12.95 -8.97
C TYR A 867 -23.44 -13.50 -9.27
N SER A 868 -22.62 -12.67 -9.91
CA SER A 868 -21.18 -12.90 -10.04
C SER A 868 -20.41 -12.18 -8.94
N ARG A 869 -19.28 -12.76 -8.54
CA ARG A 869 -18.35 -12.20 -7.55
C ARG A 869 -16.97 -12.04 -8.18
N ASN A 870 -16.40 -10.86 -8.04
CA ASN A 870 -15.02 -10.59 -8.45
C ASN A 870 -14.03 -11.29 -7.52
N THR A 871 -12.90 -11.71 -8.08
CA THR A 871 -11.84 -12.40 -7.35
C THR A 871 -10.50 -11.67 -7.48
N ASN A 872 -9.63 -11.88 -6.51
CA ASN A 872 -8.20 -11.54 -6.52
C ASN A 872 -7.35 -12.81 -6.44
N GLU A 873 -7.90 -13.93 -6.90
CA GLU A 873 -7.16 -15.19 -6.95
C GLU A 873 -6.09 -15.12 -8.03
N VAL A 874 -4.93 -15.68 -7.72
CA VAL A 874 -3.84 -15.87 -8.68
C VAL A 874 -3.53 -17.36 -8.72
N TRP A 875 -3.70 -17.95 -9.88
CA TRP A 875 -3.42 -19.35 -10.14
C TRP A 875 -2.18 -19.46 -11.01
N SER A 876 -1.34 -20.46 -10.78
CA SER A 876 -0.19 -20.75 -11.62
C SER A 876 -0.12 -22.21 -12.05
N SER A 877 0.47 -22.46 -13.21
CA SER A 877 0.77 -23.80 -13.70
C SER A 877 2.04 -23.81 -14.55
N SER A 878 2.93 -24.77 -14.30
CA SER A 878 4.15 -24.96 -15.08
C SER A 878 3.95 -25.84 -16.32
N ASN A 879 2.79 -26.49 -16.45
CA ASN A 879 2.48 -27.43 -17.54
C ASN A 879 1.10 -27.21 -18.16
N GLY A 880 0.33 -26.22 -17.67
CA GLY A 880 -1.03 -25.91 -18.12
C GLY A 880 -2.12 -26.83 -17.59
N ILE A 881 -1.79 -27.88 -16.84
CA ILE A 881 -2.74 -28.89 -16.33
C ILE A 881 -2.86 -28.80 -14.81
N ASP A 882 -1.72 -28.79 -14.12
CA ASP A 882 -1.67 -28.74 -12.66
C ASP A 882 -1.68 -27.28 -12.20
N TRP A 883 -2.87 -26.78 -11.88
CA TRP A 883 -3.09 -25.41 -11.42
C TRP A 883 -3.04 -25.33 -9.89
N ARG A 884 -2.31 -24.34 -9.38
CA ARG A 884 -2.11 -24.09 -7.95
C ARG A 884 -2.47 -22.65 -7.61
N LEU A 885 -3.22 -22.46 -6.52
CA LEU A 885 -3.62 -21.15 -6.00
C LEU A 885 -2.50 -20.53 -5.17
N GLY A 886 -2.12 -19.30 -5.48
CA GLY A 886 -1.13 -18.54 -4.73
C GLY A 886 -1.71 -18.02 -3.42
N LEU A 887 -1.15 -18.49 -2.31
CA LEU A 887 -1.43 -18.03 -0.95
C LEU A 887 -0.12 -17.64 -0.27
N TYR A 888 -0.20 -16.79 0.75
CA TYR A 888 0.95 -16.57 1.63
C TYR A 888 0.54 -16.20 3.05
N ASP A 889 1.48 -16.42 3.95
CA ASP A 889 1.40 -15.98 5.34
C ASP A 889 2.82 -15.66 5.84
N SER A 890 2.97 -15.23 7.09
CA SER A 890 4.25 -14.88 7.67
C SER A 890 4.44 -15.43 9.07
N PHE A 891 5.54 -16.15 9.25
CA PHE A 891 6.09 -16.45 10.56
C PHE A 891 6.55 -15.17 11.23
N ARG A 892 6.29 -15.04 12.52
CA ARG A 892 6.82 -13.97 13.37
C ARG A 892 7.48 -14.58 14.58
N PHE A 893 8.78 -14.35 14.75
CA PHE A 893 9.46 -14.66 16.00
C PHE A 893 9.19 -13.55 17.00
N SER A 894 8.93 -13.92 18.26
CA SER A 894 8.93 -12.94 19.35
C SER A 894 10.34 -12.36 19.48
N ASP A 895 10.43 -11.04 19.65
CA ASP A 895 11.67 -10.35 19.97
C ASP A 895 12.30 -10.88 21.26
#